data_AF-A0A946KA12-F1
#
_entry.id   AF-A0A946KA12-F1
#
_cell.length_a   1.000
_cell.length_b   1.000
_cell.length_c   1.000
_cell.angle_alpha   90.00
_cell.angle_beta   90.00
_cell.angle_gamma   90.00
#
_symmetry.space_group_name_H-M   'P 1'
#
loop_
_entity.id
_entity.type
_entity.pdbx_description
1 polymer ?
#
loop_
_entity_poly.entity_id
_entity_poly.type
_entity_poly.pdbx_seq_one_letter_code
_entity_poly.pdbx_strand_id
1 'polypeptide(L)'
;MNTSEKISRPKITVFLPCHSLEDLSDWLENDDASAILNAWTIAWHPYVLCESDGMPSWASVDLPWTDEEEVIGIVPEGLLERFTAGASPPFGTHQNFLHQDDSETFLPDLLALFRNENSTSPQANARQETLSTWQLAFVDDFRSLGLTALLFERLASRMRSDTLLEQTGFPEAVVAAAKAWREDQSAVAKEKLAEAFQCLESARDHFYPVECWCLDLVLFSGNTTATLEQELQSPVPFTLLADTETMNSFQGMSGNISNAIRSRVADGSMSLVGSVPSKFPFSLLSPEQIERDVAAGKAVCESASGVIPKIFGCYAGPRASVMLPILKRLGYQGVLWSSFDGFPMRSAGASRFQWEDESRDRIEAFEPKVVDARSSAAVLSLSSILSDAMDHEHIVLTMFCHHAGTASPWFTLLRRAATWTNVFGRFCTAESLLSETVDLSTPVEFERDGFRVGLAPDTKVQNTVVERKYEKTTTISQSEMIAVESRWLVANQIRYRDLISEFCTQEESFPDRPKKQLSANSSQGWGEKFLGSWLTKRQNPIDELTLSTDGFAVRVHGQTGGIVSVRSRKDERNRLTQQLALRWIDPGSHPADIKYSAMAADSVDRCGDGIESHGKLVHENGSVLARFSQKIQLVLDGTAVSLSIDIEPTQEAHSLVPHSGDAFGRFFACRFAWNENDFCDIFRTIQTQLVQTERQHIFSPRLVAIVSDGAVIDQQSRNQKESTRSSSLQIFTGCYPWHVQSSSHTLDTVLTTDCTSQPKSFHLALGIDLPHVIDSGIGWAAEQSLQVPPMPLKLPPNIRLVFAATLKDDVLGEGIRLRLLESCGHESHIKLNFNREVSHVRQGGEVHGPRSTQARSTQDRTPEIDGKAVDCLIHRYEMADLEIIFREDHHT
;
A
#
# COMPACT_ATOMS: atom_id res chain seq x y z
N MET A 1 55.92 -37.37 -45.85
CA MET A 1 55.87 -36.29 -44.84
C MET A 1 54.64 -35.47 -45.16
N ASN A 2 53.52 -35.73 -44.48
CA ASN A 2 52.28 -34.97 -44.62
C ASN A 2 52.28 -33.94 -43.48
N THR A 3 52.69 -32.71 -43.78
CA THR A 3 52.47 -31.56 -42.92
C THR A 3 51.03 -31.12 -43.07
N SER A 4 50.14 -31.71 -42.29
CA SER A 4 48.85 -31.11 -41.97
C SER A 4 49.12 -29.97 -41.00
N GLU A 5 49.42 -28.78 -41.52
CA GLU A 5 49.31 -27.55 -40.72
C GLU A 5 47.86 -27.46 -40.25
N LYS A 6 47.63 -27.76 -38.96
CA LYS A 6 46.42 -27.32 -38.27
C LYS A 6 46.48 -25.79 -38.30
N ILE A 7 45.69 -25.17 -39.18
CA ILE A 7 45.42 -23.74 -39.10
C ILE A 7 44.79 -23.52 -37.73
N SER A 8 45.53 -22.87 -36.83
CA SER A 8 45.00 -22.42 -35.54
C SER A 8 43.84 -21.47 -35.82
N ARG A 9 42.74 -21.59 -35.09
CA ARG A 9 41.61 -20.66 -35.17
C ARG A 9 41.70 -19.71 -33.99
N PRO A 10 41.42 -18.40 -34.17
CA PRO A 10 41.47 -17.46 -33.06
C PRO A 10 40.43 -17.82 -31.98
N LYS A 11 40.87 -17.89 -30.72
CA LYS A 11 39.98 -17.95 -29.56
C LYS A 11 39.35 -16.58 -29.31
N ILE A 12 38.15 -16.55 -28.74
CA ILE A 12 37.52 -15.30 -28.27
C ILE A 12 37.63 -15.20 -26.76
N THR A 13 38.07 -14.04 -26.28
CA THR A 13 38.18 -13.76 -24.85
C THR A 13 37.59 -12.39 -24.54
N VAL A 14 36.70 -12.33 -23.56
CA VAL A 14 36.11 -11.07 -23.06
C VAL A 14 36.82 -10.65 -21.78
N PHE A 15 37.29 -9.41 -21.71
CA PHE A 15 38.03 -8.91 -20.55
C PHE A 15 37.10 -8.27 -19.53
N LEU A 16 36.94 -8.90 -18.36
CA LEU A 16 35.98 -8.53 -17.33
C LEU A 16 36.65 -7.89 -16.10
N PRO A 17 35.97 -6.98 -15.37
CA PRO A 17 36.51 -6.28 -14.21
C PRO A 17 36.42 -7.11 -12.91
N CYS A 18 36.90 -8.36 -12.96
CA CYS A 18 36.85 -9.28 -11.81
C CYS A 18 38.03 -10.28 -11.81
N HIS A 19 38.33 -10.87 -10.66
CA HIS A 19 39.32 -11.95 -10.53
C HIS A 19 38.69 -13.34 -10.67
N SER A 20 37.43 -13.46 -10.31
CA SER A 20 36.54 -14.59 -10.56
C SER A 20 35.16 -14.06 -10.99
N LEU A 21 34.33 -14.87 -11.65
CA LEU A 21 33.00 -14.40 -12.08
C LEU A 21 32.09 -14.04 -10.89
N GLU A 22 32.30 -14.63 -9.71
CA GLU A 22 31.57 -14.26 -8.49
C GLU A 22 31.96 -12.87 -7.95
N ASP A 23 33.18 -12.40 -8.25
CA ASP A 23 33.70 -11.08 -7.81
C ASP A 23 33.20 -9.91 -8.66
N LEU A 24 32.46 -10.16 -9.75
CA LEU A 24 31.81 -9.08 -10.50
C LEU A 24 30.93 -8.27 -9.56
N SER A 25 31.22 -6.97 -9.44
CA SER A 25 30.55 -6.08 -8.49
C SER A 25 29.04 -6.01 -8.71
N ASP A 26 28.28 -6.14 -7.63
CA ASP A 26 26.82 -5.90 -7.63
C ASP A 26 26.45 -4.40 -7.58
N TRP A 27 27.44 -3.52 -7.50
CA TRP A 27 27.26 -2.07 -7.35
C TRP A 27 27.67 -1.28 -8.60
N LEU A 28 27.62 -1.92 -9.77
CA LEU A 28 27.93 -1.27 -11.05
C LEU A 28 26.83 -0.27 -11.43
N GLU A 29 27.22 0.83 -12.06
CA GLU A 29 26.26 1.72 -12.71
C GLU A 29 25.65 1.02 -13.94
N ASN A 30 24.48 1.50 -14.38
CA ASN A 30 23.75 0.83 -15.46
C ASN A 30 24.51 0.80 -16.78
N ASP A 31 25.27 1.86 -17.09
CA ASP A 31 26.03 1.95 -18.34
C ASP A 31 27.21 0.97 -18.31
N ASP A 32 27.95 0.89 -17.21
CA ASP A 32 29.04 -0.08 -17.01
C ASP A 32 28.54 -1.53 -17.09
N ALA A 33 27.44 -1.84 -16.40
CA ALA A 33 26.83 -3.17 -16.47
C ALA A 33 26.36 -3.50 -17.89
N SER A 34 25.79 -2.51 -18.60
CA SER A 34 25.36 -2.67 -19.99
C SER A 34 26.54 -2.93 -20.92
N ALA A 35 27.66 -2.21 -20.74
CA ALA A 35 28.88 -2.41 -21.53
C ALA A 35 29.43 -3.83 -21.35
N ILE A 36 29.50 -4.33 -20.11
CA ILE A 36 29.94 -5.70 -19.79
C ILE A 36 29.01 -6.75 -20.43
N LEU A 37 27.69 -6.59 -20.27
CA LEU A 37 26.71 -7.51 -20.83
C LEU A 37 26.74 -7.51 -22.37
N ASN A 38 26.99 -6.36 -23.00
CA ASN A 38 27.14 -6.28 -24.45
C ASN A 38 28.39 -6.99 -24.93
N ALA A 39 29.55 -6.68 -24.34
CA ALA A 39 30.84 -7.30 -24.66
C ALA A 39 30.80 -8.82 -24.52
N TRP A 40 30.11 -9.31 -23.49
CA TRP A 40 29.91 -10.74 -23.30
C TRP A 40 28.98 -11.32 -24.35
N THR A 41 27.74 -10.82 -24.47
CA THR A 41 26.73 -11.43 -25.34
C THR A 41 27.07 -11.33 -26.82
N ILE A 42 27.82 -10.32 -27.27
CA ILE A 42 28.24 -10.20 -28.67
C ILE A 42 29.28 -11.25 -29.07
N ALA A 43 30.10 -11.71 -28.12
CA ALA A 43 31.06 -12.81 -28.33
C ALA A 43 30.35 -14.13 -28.68
N TRP A 44 29.07 -14.25 -28.30
CA TRP A 44 28.22 -15.40 -28.60
C TRP A 44 27.53 -15.32 -29.96
N HIS A 45 27.85 -14.35 -30.82
CA HIS A 45 27.28 -14.30 -32.17
C HIS A 45 27.56 -15.61 -32.95
N PRO A 46 26.58 -16.23 -33.64
CA PRO A 46 26.75 -17.57 -34.23
C PRO A 46 27.86 -17.63 -35.27
N TYR A 47 28.10 -16.56 -36.03
CA TYR A 47 29.26 -16.48 -36.93
C TYR A 47 30.59 -16.57 -36.17
N VAL A 48 30.71 -15.86 -35.04
CA VAL A 48 31.91 -15.81 -34.20
C VAL A 48 32.19 -17.19 -33.59
N LEU A 49 31.15 -17.85 -33.07
CA LEU A 49 31.21 -19.23 -32.55
C LEU A 49 31.60 -20.26 -33.63
N CYS A 50 31.08 -20.09 -34.85
CA CYS A 50 31.38 -21.00 -35.95
C CYS A 50 32.83 -20.88 -36.44
N GLU A 51 33.37 -19.66 -36.53
CA GLU A 51 34.73 -19.43 -37.01
C GLU A 51 35.79 -19.80 -35.97
N SER A 52 35.54 -19.49 -34.69
CA SER A 52 36.45 -19.87 -33.59
C SER A 52 36.45 -21.37 -33.27
N ASP A 53 35.38 -22.09 -33.62
CA ASP A 53 35.20 -23.52 -33.27
C ASP A 53 35.26 -23.78 -31.75
N GLY A 54 34.85 -22.80 -30.94
CA GLY A 54 34.93 -22.86 -29.49
C GLY A 54 34.01 -21.85 -28.79
N MET A 55 33.89 -21.98 -27.47
CA MET A 55 33.11 -21.05 -26.64
C MET A 55 33.90 -19.78 -26.34
N PRO A 56 33.22 -18.63 -26.16
CA PRO A 56 33.85 -17.43 -25.63
C PRO A 56 34.37 -17.71 -24.22
N SER A 57 35.61 -17.31 -23.96
CA SER A 57 36.25 -17.33 -22.64
C SER A 57 36.25 -15.93 -22.03
N TRP A 58 36.62 -15.80 -20.75
CA TRP A 58 36.85 -14.51 -20.12
C TRP A 58 38.24 -14.45 -19.47
N ALA A 59 38.74 -13.23 -19.29
CA ALA A 59 39.96 -12.95 -18.55
C ALA A 59 39.81 -11.66 -17.74
N SER A 60 40.59 -11.53 -16.66
CA SER A 60 40.55 -10.32 -15.84
C SER A 60 41.25 -9.16 -16.54
N VAL A 61 40.66 -7.96 -16.50
CA VAL A 61 41.37 -6.71 -16.86
C VAL A 61 42.47 -6.35 -15.85
N ASP A 62 42.41 -6.93 -14.64
CA ASP A 62 43.29 -6.58 -13.51
C ASP A 62 44.45 -7.57 -13.33
N LEU A 63 44.49 -8.67 -14.09
CA LEU A 63 45.55 -9.67 -14.02
C LEU A 63 46.38 -9.70 -15.30
N PRO A 64 47.72 -9.87 -15.23
CA PRO A 64 48.56 -9.93 -16.41
C PRO A 64 48.12 -11.01 -17.41
N TRP A 65 47.94 -10.61 -18.67
CA TRP A 65 47.65 -11.52 -19.77
C TRP A 65 48.91 -12.26 -20.19
N THR A 66 48.86 -13.59 -20.19
CA THR A 66 50.02 -14.46 -20.43
C THR A 66 49.78 -15.53 -21.49
N ASP A 67 48.60 -15.59 -22.11
CA ASP A 67 48.33 -16.52 -23.20
C ASP A 67 49.10 -16.09 -24.46
N GLU A 68 49.72 -17.06 -25.14
CA GLU A 68 50.49 -16.87 -26.37
C GLU A 68 49.73 -17.34 -27.61
N GLU A 69 48.51 -17.89 -27.44
CA GLU A 69 47.68 -18.34 -28.55
C GLU A 69 47.09 -17.18 -29.37
N GLU A 70 46.56 -17.52 -30.55
CA GLU A 70 45.85 -16.59 -31.43
C GLU A 70 44.50 -16.22 -30.79
N VAL A 71 44.31 -14.94 -30.44
CA VAL A 71 43.15 -14.46 -29.66
C VAL A 71 42.55 -13.20 -30.27
N ILE A 72 41.22 -13.14 -30.29
CA ILE A 72 40.43 -11.94 -30.50
C ILE A 72 39.82 -11.54 -29.14
N GLY A 73 40.40 -10.52 -28.53
CA GLY A 73 40.00 -9.98 -27.24
C GLY A 73 38.95 -8.89 -27.39
N ILE A 74 37.89 -8.93 -26.58
CA ILE A 74 36.88 -7.87 -26.47
C ILE A 74 37.05 -7.17 -25.13
N VAL A 75 37.31 -5.87 -25.16
CA VAL A 75 37.39 -5.03 -23.96
C VAL A 75 36.12 -4.18 -23.87
N PRO A 76 35.29 -4.35 -22.83
CA PRO A 76 34.10 -3.54 -22.61
C PRO A 76 34.42 -2.05 -22.58
N GLU A 77 33.44 -1.24 -22.95
CA GLU A 77 33.53 0.21 -22.85
C GLU A 77 33.85 0.64 -21.41
N GLY A 78 34.64 1.70 -21.25
CA GLY A 78 35.09 2.20 -19.94
C GLY A 78 36.23 1.40 -19.29
N LEU A 79 36.56 0.19 -19.76
CA LEU A 79 37.60 -0.65 -19.16
C LEU A 79 38.98 -0.58 -19.84
N LEU A 80 39.13 0.21 -20.91
CA LEU A 80 40.40 0.34 -21.65
C LEU A 80 41.58 0.71 -20.75
N GLU A 81 41.44 1.75 -19.91
CA GLU A 81 42.54 2.17 -19.03
C GLU A 81 42.94 1.07 -18.04
N ARG A 82 41.96 0.42 -17.40
CA ARG A 82 42.19 -0.72 -16.49
C ARG A 82 42.86 -1.89 -17.20
N PHE A 83 42.38 -2.25 -18.39
CA PHE A 83 42.96 -3.30 -19.21
C PHE A 83 44.43 -3.01 -19.56
N THR A 84 44.74 -1.78 -20.01
CA THR A 84 46.12 -1.42 -20.35
C THR A 84 47.07 -1.46 -19.15
N ALA A 85 46.59 -1.09 -17.96
CA ALA A 85 47.39 -1.08 -16.74
C ALA A 85 47.51 -2.47 -16.07
N GLY A 86 46.42 -3.23 -15.99
CA GLY A 86 46.35 -4.50 -15.29
C GLY A 86 46.80 -5.67 -16.15
N ALA A 87 46.10 -5.92 -17.27
CA ALA A 87 46.43 -6.99 -18.19
C ALA A 87 47.82 -6.84 -18.82
N SER A 88 48.36 -5.62 -18.89
CA SER A 88 49.74 -5.32 -19.34
C SER A 88 50.15 -6.17 -20.56
N PRO A 89 49.31 -6.25 -21.62
CA PRO A 89 49.46 -7.27 -22.66
C PRO A 89 50.78 -7.08 -23.43
N PRO A 90 51.61 -8.13 -23.58
CA PRO A 90 52.62 -8.16 -24.63
C PRO A 90 51.93 -8.57 -25.94
N PHE A 91 51.73 -7.63 -26.87
CA PHE A 91 51.08 -7.93 -28.16
C PHE A 91 51.97 -8.83 -29.03
N GLY A 92 51.61 -10.11 -29.16
CA GLY A 92 52.09 -10.95 -30.26
C GLY A 92 51.42 -10.55 -31.59
N THR A 93 52.06 -10.84 -32.73
CA THR A 93 51.50 -10.54 -34.08
C THR A 93 50.16 -11.20 -34.39
N HIS A 94 49.69 -12.11 -33.54
CA HIS A 94 48.49 -12.93 -33.73
C HIS A 94 47.39 -12.64 -32.68
N GLN A 95 47.48 -11.52 -31.94
CA GLN A 95 46.49 -11.13 -30.94
C GLN A 95 45.84 -9.80 -31.32
N ASN A 96 44.52 -9.78 -31.48
CA ASN A 96 43.74 -8.60 -31.83
C ASN A 96 42.83 -8.23 -30.64
N PHE A 97 42.95 -7.01 -30.12
CA PHE A 97 42.09 -6.53 -29.04
C PHE A 97 41.19 -5.42 -29.58
N LEU A 98 39.88 -5.67 -29.54
CA LEU A 98 38.85 -4.72 -29.93
C LEU A 98 38.31 -4.02 -28.68
N HIS A 99 38.32 -2.69 -28.74
CA HIS A 99 37.67 -1.86 -27.74
C HIS A 99 36.24 -1.61 -28.17
N GLN A 100 35.32 -1.99 -27.30
CA GLN A 100 33.92 -1.68 -27.52
C GLN A 100 33.71 -0.17 -27.38
N ASP A 101 33.03 0.40 -28.36
CA ASP A 101 32.51 1.76 -28.35
C ASP A 101 31.02 1.74 -28.71
N ASP A 102 30.35 2.88 -28.53
CA ASP A 102 28.94 3.07 -28.89
C ASP A 102 28.66 3.07 -30.42
N SER A 103 29.62 2.65 -31.25
CA SER A 103 29.47 2.68 -32.71
C SER A 103 28.68 1.47 -33.22
N GLU A 104 27.81 1.70 -34.22
CA GLU A 104 27.17 0.61 -34.97
C GLU A 104 28.20 -0.24 -35.75
N THR A 105 29.47 0.17 -35.79
CA THR A 105 30.56 -0.51 -36.51
C THR A 105 31.25 -1.61 -35.71
N PHE A 106 31.08 -1.68 -34.38
CA PHE A 106 31.78 -2.66 -33.56
C PHE A 106 31.51 -4.12 -33.97
N LEU A 107 30.24 -4.51 -34.17
CA LEU A 107 29.90 -5.87 -34.63
C LEU A 107 30.48 -6.16 -36.02
N PRO A 108 30.29 -5.29 -37.05
CA PRO A 108 30.98 -5.43 -38.33
C PRO A 108 32.50 -5.61 -38.22
N ASP A 109 33.16 -4.83 -37.36
CA ASP A 109 34.62 -4.88 -37.16
C ASP A 109 35.06 -6.19 -36.50
N LEU A 110 34.33 -6.64 -35.47
CA LEU A 110 34.53 -7.96 -34.87
C LEU A 110 34.38 -9.08 -35.89
N LEU A 111 33.32 -9.05 -36.71
CA LEU A 111 33.09 -10.06 -37.74
C LEU A 111 34.16 -10.02 -38.84
N ALA A 112 34.74 -8.84 -39.12
CA ALA A 112 35.79 -8.68 -40.12
C ALA A 112 37.11 -9.36 -39.71
N LEU A 113 37.43 -9.41 -38.42
CA LEU A 113 38.64 -10.09 -37.92
C LEU A 113 38.64 -11.60 -38.17
N PHE A 114 37.47 -12.22 -38.32
CA PHE A 114 37.34 -13.64 -38.68
C PHE A 114 37.34 -13.89 -40.20
N ARG A 115 37.35 -12.83 -41.03
CA ARG A 115 37.40 -12.98 -42.50
C ARG A 115 38.83 -13.12 -42.96
N ASN A 116 39.19 -14.32 -43.41
CA ASN A 116 40.51 -14.62 -43.96
C ASN A 116 40.77 -13.89 -45.31
N GLU A 117 41.84 -13.09 -45.41
CA GLU A 117 42.28 -12.45 -46.69
C GLU A 117 42.72 -13.48 -47.75
N ASN A 118 42.97 -14.75 -47.38
CA ASN A 118 43.53 -15.77 -48.26
C ASN A 118 42.52 -16.64 -49.03
N SER A 119 41.21 -16.32 -48.99
CA SER A 119 40.22 -17.03 -49.83
C SER A 119 40.17 -16.46 -51.25
N THR A 120 41.17 -16.77 -52.09
CA THR A 120 41.23 -16.46 -53.54
C THR A 120 40.25 -17.31 -54.38
N SER A 121 39.07 -17.61 -53.86
CA SER A 121 37.97 -18.22 -54.61
C SER A 121 37.02 -17.11 -55.07
N PRO A 122 36.84 -16.88 -56.38
CA PRO A 122 35.86 -15.93 -56.92
C PRO A 122 34.40 -16.25 -56.49
N GLN A 123 34.14 -17.43 -55.92
CA GLN A 123 32.85 -17.84 -55.37
C GLN A 123 32.69 -17.51 -53.87
N ALA A 124 33.78 -17.26 -53.13
CA ALA A 124 33.73 -16.90 -51.71
C ALA A 124 33.32 -15.43 -51.49
N ASN A 125 33.77 -14.52 -52.37
CA ASN A 125 33.39 -13.10 -52.33
C ASN A 125 31.94 -12.83 -52.82
N ALA A 126 31.28 -13.83 -53.41
CA ALA A 126 29.89 -13.74 -53.88
C ALA A 126 28.86 -14.26 -52.85
N ARG A 127 29.30 -14.89 -51.75
CA ARG A 127 28.45 -15.12 -50.57
C ARG A 127 28.38 -13.86 -49.70
N GLN A 128 27.94 -12.75 -50.28
CA GLN A 128 27.02 -11.90 -49.54
C GLN A 128 25.70 -12.69 -49.48
N GLU A 129 25.67 -13.77 -48.70
CA GLU A 129 24.41 -14.43 -48.39
C GLU A 129 23.66 -13.43 -47.51
N THR A 130 22.70 -12.72 -48.13
CA THR A 130 21.66 -12.02 -47.41
C THR A 130 21.07 -13.05 -46.44
N LEU A 131 21.44 -12.95 -45.16
CA LEU A 131 20.98 -13.88 -44.12
C LEU A 131 19.46 -13.98 -44.22
N SER A 132 18.95 -15.20 -44.15
CA SER A 132 17.51 -15.44 -44.13
C SER A 132 16.88 -14.77 -42.90
N THR A 133 15.58 -14.50 -42.96
CA THR A 133 14.86 -13.85 -41.85
C THR A 133 15.00 -14.62 -40.54
N TRP A 134 15.03 -15.96 -40.60
CA TRP A 134 15.21 -16.77 -39.41
C TRP A 134 16.65 -16.68 -38.88
N GLN A 135 17.67 -16.68 -39.75
CA GLN A 135 19.06 -16.54 -39.32
C GLN A 135 19.28 -15.22 -38.57
N LEU A 136 18.72 -14.11 -39.07
CA LEU A 136 18.79 -12.81 -38.40
C LEU A 136 18.12 -12.84 -37.02
N ALA A 137 16.90 -13.40 -36.93
CA ALA A 137 16.20 -13.51 -35.66
C ALA A 137 16.91 -14.44 -34.66
N PHE A 138 17.57 -15.49 -35.14
CA PHE A 138 18.20 -16.53 -34.32
C PHE A 138 19.53 -16.07 -33.67
N VAL A 139 20.13 -14.97 -34.14
CA VAL A 139 21.31 -14.36 -33.50
C VAL A 139 21.02 -14.03 -32.04
N ASP A 140 19.84 -13.46 -31.74
CA ASP A 140 19.47 -13.12 -30.37
C ASP A 140 19.24 -14.36 -29.50
N ASP A 141 18.91 -15.52 -30.06
CA ASP A 141 18.82 -16.78 -29.29
C ASP A 141 20.22 -17.22 -28.81
N PHE A 142 21.26 -17.05 -29.62
CA PHE A 142 22.65 -17.28 -29.20
C PHE A 142 23.13 -16.25 -28.17
N ARG A 143 22.80 -14.97 -28.35
CA ARG A 143 23.11 -13.93 -27.35
C ARG A 143 22.41 -14.21 -26.02
N SER A 144 21.17 -14.71 -26.07
CA SER A 144 20.40 -15.14 -24.90
C SER A 144 21.05 -16.34 -24.21
N LEU A 145 21.56 -17.31 -24.97
CA LEU A 145 22.33 -18.43 -24.43
C LEU A 145 23.59 -17.93 -23.72
N GLY A 146 24.33 -17.00 -24.34
CA GLY A 146 25.52 -16.41 -23.73
C GLY A 146 25.24 -15.68 -22.43
N LEU A 147 24.19 -14.85 -22.40
CA LEU A 147 23.73 -14.21 -21.15
C LEU A 147 23.40 -15.25 -20.08
N THR A 148 22.69 -16.31 -20.47
CA THR A 148 22.30 -17.40 -19.56
C THR A 148 23.51 -18.12 -19.01
N ALA A 149 24.50 -18.44 -19.84
CA ALA A 149 25.74 -19.09 -19.41
C ALA A 149 26.50 -18.25 -18.37
N LEU A 150 26.67 -16.95 -18.61
CA LEU A 150 27.33 -16.04 -17.66
C LEU A 150 26.61 -16.00 -16.31
N LEU A 151 25.31 -15.74 -16.33
CA LEU A 151 24.53 -15.64 -15.09
C LEU A 151 24.46 -17.00 -14.36
N PHE A 152 24.45 -18.11 -15.09
CA PHE A 152 24.44 -19.45 -14.54
C PHE A 152 25.77 -19.81 -13.87
N GLU A 153 26.91 -19.53 -14.50
CA GLU A 153 28.23 -19.73 -13.89
C GLU A 153 28.40 -18.87 -12.64
N ARG A 154 27.95 -17.61 -12.69
CA ARG A 154 27.95 -16.73 -11.50
C ARG A 154 27.08 -17.32 -10.38
N LEU A 155 25.88 -17.80 -10.70
CA LEU A 155 24.98 -18.40 -9.72
C LEU A 155 25.60 -19.66 -9.10
N ALA A 156 26.15 -20.57 -9.91
CA ALA A 156 26.78 -21.79 -9.43
C ALA A 156 27.97 -21.52 -8.50
N SER A 157 28.84 -20.57 -8.86
CA SER A 157 29.97 -20.16 -8.02
C SER A 157 29.50 -19.63 -6.66
N ARG A 158 28.48 -18.76 -6.65
CA ARG A 158 27.89 -18.24 -5.40
C ARG A 158 27.24 -19.34 -4.55
N MET A 159 26.65 -20.34 -5.19
CA MET A 159 26.13 -21.56 -4.56
C MET A 159 27.25 -22.59 -4.24
N ARG A 160 28.53 -22.19 -4.34
CA ARG A 160 29.72 -22.99 -4.01
C ARG A 160 29.80 -24.31 -4.79
N SER A 161 29.36 -24.27 -6.05
CA SER A 161 29.23 -25.43 -6.92
C SER A 161 29.96 -25.20 -8.24
N ASP A 162 30.65 -26.22 -8.73
CA ASP A 162 31.28 -26.20 -10.05
C ASP A 162 30.27 -26.62 -11.12
N THR A 163 30.10 -25.82 -12.18
CA THR A 163 29.17 -26.15 -13.27
C THR A 163 29.67 -27.31 -14.14
N LEU A 164 30.99 -27.44 -14.27
CA LEU A 164 31.69 -28.40 -15.13
C LEU A 164 31.15 -28.45 -16.58
N LEU A 165 30.65 -27.32 -17.12
CA LEU A 165 30.02 -27.27 -18.45
C LEU A 165 30.91 -27.83 -19.56
N GLU A 166 32.23 -27.60 -19.50
CA GLU A 166 33.20 -28.14 -20.47
C GLU A 166 33.27 -29.67 -20.51
N GLN A 167 32.83 -30.34 -19.43
CA GLN A 167 32.79 -31.81 -19.34
C GLN A 167 31.42 -32.38 -19.73
N THR A 168 30.46 -31.50 -20.05
CA THR A 168 29.15 -31.85 -20.59
C THR A 168 29.14 -31.78 -22.12
N GLY A 169 28.01 -32.08 -22.76
CA GLY A 169 27.84 -31.87 -24.21
C GLY A 169 27.57 -30.41 -24.61
N PHE A 170 27.68 -29.46 -23.68
CA PHE A 170 27.36 -28.05 -23.90
C PHE A 170 28.22 -27.42 -25.01
N PRO A 171 29.57 -27.49 -25.00
CA PRO A 171 30.39 -26.88 -26.03
C PRO A 171 30.10 -27.45 -27.43
N GLU A 172 29.95 -28.77 -27.55
CA GLU A 172 29.65 -29.43 -28.82
C GLU A 172 28.29 -29.00 -29.38
N ALA A 173 27.28 -28.90 -28.51
CA ALA A 173 25.94 -28.47 -28.90
C ALA A 173 25.94 -27.02 -29.42
N VAL A 174 26.63 -26.09 -28.75
CA VAL A 174 26.69 -24.68 -29.17
C VAL A 174 27.42 -24.53 -30.51
N VAL A 175 28.58 -25.18 -30.68
CA VAL A 175 29.33 -25.12 -31.94
C VAL A 175 28.55 -25.78 -33.08
N ALA A 176 27.89 -26.92 -32.82
CA ALA A 176 27.05 -27.59 -33.81
C ALA A 176 25.85 -26.70 -34.23
N ALA A 177 25.22 -26.00 -33.29
CA ALA A 177 24.15 -25.05 -33.58
C ALA A 177 24.66 -23.90 -34.46
N ALA A 178 25.83 -23.35 -34.15
CA ALA A 178 26.43 -22.24 -34.90
C ALA A 178 26.80 -22.65 -36.35
N LYS A 179 27.33 -23.87 -36.53
CA LYS A 179 27.61 -24.46 -37.86
C LYS A 179 26.32 -24.67 -38.65
N ALA A 180 25.29 -25.24 -38.02
CA ALA A 180 23.98 -25.41 -38.66
C ALA A 180 23.33 -24.06 -39.03
N TRP A 181 23.49 -23.02 -38.20
CA TRP A 181 23.07 -21.66 -38.51
C TRP A 181 23.77 -21.12 -39.76
N ARG A 182 25.09 -21.31 -39.86
CA ARG A 182 25.88 -20.87 -41.01
C ARG A 182 25.53 -21.62 -42.29
N GLU A 183 25.15 -22.89 -42.18
CA GLU A 183 24.75 -23.74 -43.31
C GLU A 183 23.25 -23.61 -43.68
N ASP A 184 22.53 -22.64 -43.11
CA ASP A 184 21.09 -22.39 -43.29
C ASP A 184 20.20 -23.61 -42.93
N GLN A 185 20.62 -24.41 -41.96
CA GLN A 185 19.92 -25.61 -41.48
C GLN A 185 19.07 -25.30 -40.24
N SER A 186 17.95 -24.60 -40.41
CA SER A 186 17.10 -24.10 -39.32
C SER A 186 16.70 -25.15 -38.28
N ALA A 187 16.26 -26.34 -38.70
CA ALA A 187 15.83 -27.39 -37.79
C ALA A 187 16.97 -27.92 -36.91
N VAL A 188 18.15 -28.14 -37.50
CA VAL A 188 19.34 -28.64 -36.79
C VAL A 188 19.87 -27.57 -35.84
N ALA A 189 19.91 -26.30 -36.27
CA ALA A 189 20.33 -25.19 -35.41
C ALA A 189 19.44 -25.07 -34.17
N LYS A 190 18.11 -25.20 -34.34
CA LYS A 190 17.14 -25.18 -33.25
C LYS A 190 17.29 -26.37 -32.30
N GLU A 191 17.46 -27.58 -32.83
CA GLU A 191 17.69 -28.79 -32.03
C GLU A 191 18.96 -28.66 -31.18
N LYS A 192 20.08 -28.26 -31.79
CA LYS A 192 21.37 -28.13 -31.10
C LYS A 192 21.40 -26.98 -30.10
N LEU A 193 20.71 -25.88 -30.36
CA LEU A 193 20.57 -24.82 -29.38
C LEU A 193 19.73 -25.27 -28.17
N ALA A 194 18.64 -26.03 -28.39
CA ALA A 194 17.87 -26.63 -27.30
C ALA A 194 18.71 -27.60 -26.46
N GLU A 195 19.53 -28.44 -27.10
CA GLU A 195 20.49 -29.32 -26.40
C GLU A 195 21.44 -28.52 -25.49
N ALA A 196 21.94 -27.36 -25.96
CA ALA A 196 22.81 -26.51 -25.17
C ALA A 196 22.10 -25.94 -23.92
N PHE A 197 20.88 -25.41 -24.07
CA PHE A 197 20.08 -24.97 -22.93
C PHE A 197 19.74 -26.11 -21.95
N GLN A 198 19.46 -27.31 -22.46
CA GLN A 198 19.18 -28.49 -21.62
C GLN A 198 20.39 -28.89 -20.77
N CYS A 199 21.61 -28.70 -21.27
CA CYS A 199 22.82 -28.94 -20.48
C CYS A 199 22.90 -28.01 -19.27
N LEU A 200 22.49 -26.74 -19.39
CA LEU A 200 22.44 -25.79 -18.27
C LEU A 200 21.42 -26.22 -17.21
N GLU A 201 20.23 -26.66 -17.63
CA GLU A 201 19.22 -27.18 -16.69
C GLU A 201 19.69 -28.46 -15.99
N SER A 202 20.24 -29.40 -16.76
CA SER A 202 20.80 -30.62 -16.19
C SER A 202 21.89 -30.29 -15.18
N ALA A 203 22.79 -29.36 -15.48
CA ALA A 203 23.81 -28.92 -14.54
C ALA A 203 23.20 -28.30 -13.27
N ARG A 204 22.18 -27.45 -13.38
CA ARG A 204 21.48 -26.86 -12.22
C ARG A 204 20.91 -27.92 -11.28
N ASP A 205 20.21 -28.91 -11.84
CA ASP A 205 19.52 -29.93 -11.06
C ASP A 205 20.49 -30.79 -10.20
N HIS A 206 21.79 -30.79 -10.52
CA HIS A 206 22.81 -31.47 -9.71
C HIS A 206 23.14 -30.75 -8.41
N PHE A 207 23.05 -29.42 -8.35
CA PHE A 207 23.47 -28.66 -7.17
C PHE A 207 22.35 -27.87 -6.50
N TYR A 208 21.24 -27.58 -7.20
CA TYR A 208 20.14 -26.85 -6.59
C TYR A 208 18.77 -27.06 -7.27
N PRO A 209 17.91 -27.98 -6.75
CA PRO A 209 16.64 -28.35 -7.38
C PRO A 209 15.41 -27.56 -6.88
N VAL A 210 15.57 -26.40 -6.24
CA VAL A 210 14.42 -25.65 -5.69
C VAL A 210 13.60 -25.00 -6.79
N GLU A 211 12.28 -25.03 -6.62
CA GLU A 211 11.34 -24.38 -7.52
C GLU A 211 11.50 -22.86 -7.49
N CYS A 212 11.84 -22.31 -8.66
CA CYS A 212 11.99 -20.88 -8.88
C CYS A 212 10.90 -20.40 -9.84
N TRP A 213 10.26 -19.29 -9.48
CA TRP A 213 9.13 -18.71 -10.20
C TRP A 213 9.44 -17.27 -10.56
N CYS A 214 9.13 -16.89 -11.80
CA CYS A 214 9.38 -15.56 -12.34
C CYS A 214 8.07 -14.91 -12.77
N LEU A 215 7.78 -13.72 -12.24
CA LEU A 215 6.72 -12.85 -12.72
C LEU A 215 7.34 -11.74 -13.57
N ASP A 216 6.87 -11.60 -14.80
CA ASP A 216 7.09 -10.38 -15.59
C ASP A 216 5.93 -9.42 -15.32
N LEU A 217 6.15 -8.40 -14.49
CA LEU A 217 5.14 -7.40 -14.14
C LEU A 217 5.30 -6.13 -14.99
N VAL A 218 4.37 -5.97 -15.93
CA VAL A 218 4.29 -4.79 -16.78
C VAL A 218 3.39 -3.75 -16.11
N LEU A 219 3.96 -2.59 -15.77
CA LEU A 219 3.26 -1.41 -15.30
C LEU A 219 2.80 -0.56 -16.49
N PHE A 220 1.50 -0.30 -16.59
CA PHE A 220 0.96 0.56 -17.65
C PHE A 220 0.22 1.75 -17.05
N SER A 221 0.76 2.94 -17.30
CA SER A 221 0.32 4.22 -16.74
C SER A 221 0.32 5.34 -17.79
N GLY A 222 -0.04 5.02 -19.04
CA GLY A 222 0.09 5.95 -20.16
C GLY A 222 -0.86 5.67 -21.31
N ASN A 223 -0.82 6.54 -22.33
CA ASN A 223 -1.71 6.50 -23.49
C ASN A 223 -1.03 5.96 -24.75
N THR A 224 0.24 5.57 -24.68
CA THR A 224 1.02 5.18 -25.86
C THR A 224 0.72 3.73 -26.22
N THR A 225 -0.19 3.55 -27.17
CA THR A 225 -0.63 2.23 -27.62
C THR A 225 0.52 1.36 -28.15
N ALA A 226 1.52 1.99 -28.79
CA ALA A 226 2.66 1.31 -29.39
C ALA A 226 3.54 0.57 -28.36
N THR A 227 3.74 1.12 -27.15
CA THR A 227 4.55 0.45 -26.13
C THR A 227 3.84 -0.78 -25.58
N LEU A 228 2.52 -0.72 -25.43
CA LEU A 228 1.72 -1.88 -25.05
C LEU A 228 1.66 -2.95 -26.15
N GLU A 229 1.57 -2.55 -27.43
CA GLU A 229 1.63 -3.48 -28.57
C GLU A 229 2.94 -4.26 -28.59
N GLN A 230 4.07 -3.63 -28.25
CA GLN A 230 5.36 -4.30 -28.13
C GLN A 230 5.35 -5.34 -27.00
N GLU A 231 4.82 -5.00 -25.81
CA GLU A 231 4.75 -5.96 -24.69
C GLU A 231 3.80 -7.14 -24.97
N LEU A 232 2.74 -6.93 -25.75
CA LEU A 232 1.85 -8.01 -26.16
C LEU A 232 2.54 -9.06 -27.05
N GLN A 233 3.68 -8.72 -27.67
CA GLN A 233 4.53 -9.66 -28.39
C GLN A 233 5.51 -10.40 -27.47
N SER A 234 5.45 -10.22 -26.15
CA SER A 234 6.33 -10.91 -25.20
C SER A 234 6.28 -12.43 -25.42
N PRO A 235 7.44 -13.10 -25.52
CA PRO A 235 7.48 -14.54 -25.75
C PRO A 235 7.20 -15.36 -24.49
N VAL A 236 7.14 -14.70 -23.32
CA VAL A 236 6.87 -15.32 -22.02
C VAL A 236 5.53 -14.88 -21.45
N PRO A 237 4.96 -15.65 -20.51
CA PRO A 237 3.83 -15.19 -19.73
C PRO A 237 4.15 -13.93 -18.93
N PHE A 238 3.22 -12.98 -18.85
CA PHE A 238 3.39 -11.75 -18.06
C PHE A 238 2.09 -11.33 -17.36
N THR A 239 2.21 -10.45 -16.38
CA THR A 239 1.11 -9.87 -15.63
C THR A 239 1.07 -8.38 -15.87
N LEU A 240 -0.10 -7.84 -16.25
CA LEU A 240 -0.28 -6.41 -16.49
C LEU A 240 -1.00 -5.76 -15.28
N LEU A 241 -0.37 -4.73 -14.74
CA LEU A 241 -0.95 -3.82 -13.76
C LEU A 241 -1.22 -2.47 -14.42
N ALA A 242 -2.50 -2.12 -14.56
CA ALA A 242 -2.95 -0.83 -15.04
C ALA A 242 -3.99 -0.27 -14.06
N ASP A 243 -3.91 1.03 -13.80
CA ASP A 243 -4.87 1.68 -12.91
C ASP A 243 -6.25 1.83 -13.57
N THR A 244 -7.25 2.19 -12.77
CA THR A 244 -8.64 2.28 -13.25
C THR A 244 -8.83 3.29 -14.38
N GLU A 245 -8.08 4.40 -14.39
CA GLU A 245 -8.15 5.41 -15.45
C GLU A 245 -7.57 4.89 -16.75
N THR A 246 -6.42 4.24 -16.67
CA THR A 246 -5.72 3.64 -17.80
C THR A 246 -6.54 2.51 -18.40
N MET A 247 -7.12 1.63 -17.58
CA MET A 247 -7.98 0.54 -18.06
C MET A 247 -9.26 1.05 -18.73
N ASN A 248 -9.82 2.17 -18.27
CA ASN A 248 -10.98 2.80 -18.96
C ASN A 248 -10.61 3.30 -20.36
N SER A 249 -9.38 3.79 -20.55
CA SER A 249 -8.92 4.26 -21.86
C SER A 249 -8.88 3.14 -22.92
N PHE A 250 -8.84 1.88 -22.50
CA PHE A 250 -8.88 0.72 -23.41
C PHE A 250 -10.20 0.62 -24.17
N GLN A 251 -11.29 1.21 -23.67
CA GLN A 251 -12.62 1.17 -24.29
C GLN A 251 -12.74 2.03 -25.58
N GLY A 252 -11.64 2.62 -26.07
CA GLY A 252 -11.56 3.32 -27.36
C GLY A 252 -10.30 3.02 -28.17
N MET A 253 -9.49 2.04 -27.76
CA MET A 253 -8.28 1.64 -28.49
C MET A 253 -8.60 0.89 -29.79
N SER A 254 -7.60 0.79 -30.68
CA SER A 254 -7.73 0.01 -31.91
C SER A 254 -8.18 -1.43 -31.59
N GLY A 255 -9.07 -2.00 -32.42
CA GLY A 255 -9.61 -3.34 -32.18
C GLY A 255 -8.54 -4.45 -32.10
N ASN A 256 -7.31 -4.19 -32.56
CA ASN A 256 -6.20 -5.13 -32.50
C ASN A 256 -5.69 -5.38 -31.07
N ILE A 257 -5.49 -4.32 -30.27
CA ILE A 257 -4.93 -4.41 -28.91
C ILE A 257 -5.88 -5.17 -27.97
N SER A 258 -7.16 -4.78 -27.95
CA SER A 258 -8.14 -5.44 -27.09
C SER A 258 -8.33 -6.92 -27.44
N ASN A 259 -8.21 -7.28 -28.73
CA ASN A 259 -8.28 -8.67 -29.16
C ASN A 259 -7.02 -9.45 -28.78
N ALA A 260 -5.83 -8.84 -28.86
CA ALA A 260 -4.59 -9.44 -28.40
C ALA A 260 -4.62 -9.69 -26.88
N ILE A 261 -5.05 -8.72 -26.07
CA ILE A 261 -5.24 -8.88 -24.62
C ILE A 261 -6.21 -10.05 -24.36
N ARG A 262 -7.40 -10.05 -24.99
CA ARG A 262 -8.38 -11.14 -24.84
C ARG A 262 -7.80 -12.51 -25.19
N SER A 263 -7.06 -12.60 -26.29
CA SER A 263 -6.42 -13.85 -26.72
C SER A 263 -5.42 -14.36 -25.69
N ARG A 264 -4.52 -13.49 -25.23
CA ARG A 264 -3.47 -13.86 -24.27
C ARG A 264 -3.99 -14.15 -22.86
N VAL A 265 -5.06 -13.48 -22.45
CA VAL A 265 -5.74 -13.82 -21.19
C VAL A 265 -6.44 -15.18 -21.33
N ALA A 266 -7.08 -15.46 -22.47
CA ALA A 266 -7.77 -16.73 -22.69
C ALA A 266 -6.83 -17.94 -22.77
N ASP A 267 -5.62 -17.78 -23.33
CA ASP A 267 -4.60 -18.84 -23.38
C ASP A 267 -3.70 -18.92 -22.13
N GLY A 268 -3.88 -18.02 -21.16
CA GLY A 268 -3.15 -17.98 -19.89
C GLY A 268 -1.74 -17.39 -19.97
N SER A 269 -1.32 -16.88 -21.13
CA SER A 269 -0.02 -16.21 -21.32
C SER A 269 -0.01 -14.75 -20.88
N MET A 270 -1.14 -14.23 -20.40
CA MET A 270 -1.25 -12.92 -19.77
C MET A 270 -2.26 -12.97 -18.63
N SER A 271 -1.97 -12.34 -17.49
CA SER A 271 -2.99 -12.08 -16.47
C SER A 271 -3.17 -10.58 -16.22
N LEU A 272 -4.36 -10.23 -15.76
CA LEU A 272 -4.69 -8.86 -15.38
C LEU A 272 -4.88 -8.78 -13.88
N VAL A 273 -4.34 -7.71 -13.30
CA VAL A 273 -4.49 -7.41 -11.88
C VAL A 273 -5.58 -6.37 -11.73
N GLY A 274 -6.58 -6.67 -10.89
CA GLY A 274 -7.57 -5.69 -10.50
C GLY A 274 -6.91 -4.58 -9.68
N SER A 275 -7.23 -3.32 -10.00
CA SER A 275 -6.56 -2.17 -9.38
C SER A 275 -7.52 -1.01 -9.07
N VAL A 276 -6.99 -0.03 -8.36
CA VAL A 276 -7.60 1.27 -8.06
C VAL A 276 -6.82 2.36 -8.80
N PRO A 277 -7.26 3.64 -8.81
CA PRO A 277 -6.46 4.73 -9.35
C PRO A 277 -5.04 4.75 -8.78
N SER A 278 -4.03 5.12 -9.57
CA SER A 278 -2.61 5.07 -9.13
C SER A 278 -2.33 5.92 -7.88
N LYS A 279 -2.99 7.07 -7.76
CA LYS A 279 -2.89 7.98 -6.59
C LYS A 279 -4.02 7.77 -5.58
N PHE A 280 -4.24 6.52 -5.16
CA PHE A 280 -5.33 6.18 -4.25
C PHE A 280 -5.02 6.55 -2.79
N PRO A 281 -5.77 7.46 -2.15
CA PRO A 281 -5.44 7.94 -0.81
C PRO A 281 -6.02 7.04 0.29
N PHE A 282 -5.56 5.78 0.40
CA PHE A 282 -6.10 4.77 1.33
C PHE A 282 -6.38 5.28 2.75
N SER A 283 -5.47 6.07 3.30
CA SER A 283 -5.54 6.62 4.65
C SER A 283 -6.68 7.63 4.86
N LEU A 284 -7.14 8.27 3.80
CA LEU A 284 -8.22 9.27 3.82
C LEU A 284 -9.60 8.70 3.48
N LEU A 285 -9.72 7.42 3.12
CA LEU A 285 -10.98 6.85 2.64
C LEU A 285 -11.59 5.88 3.64
N SER A 286 -12.91 5.79 3.63
CA SER A 286 -13.69 4.85 4.43
C SER A 286 -13.79 3.50 3.73
N PRO A 287 -14.14 2.44 4.46
CA PRO A 287 -14.38 1.12 3.88
C PRO A 287 -15.39 1.15 2.73
N GLU A 288 -16.45 1.95 2.85
CA GLU A 288 -17.50 2.12 1.86
C GLU A 288 -16.96 2.70 0.53
N GLN A 289 -16.09 3.71 0.62
CA GLN A 289 -15.48 4.33 -0.56
C GLN A 289 -14.39 3.44 -1.17
N ILE A 290 -13.57 2.79 -0.33
CA ILE A 290 -12.56 1.82 -0.77
C ILE A 290 -13.23 0.69 -1.54
N GLU A 291 -14.27 0.06 -0.99
CA GLU A 291 -14.98 -1.02 -1.66
C GLU A 291 -15.60 -0.57 -2.99
N ARG A 292 -16.18 0.64 -3.02
CA ARG A 292 -16.73 1.22 -4.25
C ARG A 292 -15.67 1.35 -5.35
N ASP A 293 -14.49 1.88 -5.02
CA ASP A 293 -13.43 2.10 -6.01
C ASP A 293 -12.77 0.80 -6.45
N VAL A 294 -12.58 -0.16 -5.54
CA VAL A 294 -12.09 -1.51 -5.88
C VAL A 294 -13.10 -2.25 -6.76
N ALA A 295 -14.40 -2.15 -6.48
CA ALA A 295 -15.46 -2.74 -7.31
C ALA A 295 -15.52 -2.08 -8.70
N ALA A 296 -15.37 -0.75 -8.77
CA ALA A 296 -15.33 -0.03 -10.03
C ALA A 296 -14.11 -0.44 -10.87
N GLY A 297 -12.92 -0.52 -10.26
CA GLY A 297 -11.71 -1.01 -10.92
C GLY A 297 -11.85 -2.43 -11.45
N LYS A 298 -12.48 -3.32 -10.67
CA LYS A 298 -12.81 -4.68 -11.08
C LYS A 298 -13.71 -4.71 -12.32
N ALA A 299 -14.81 -3.94 -12.31
CA ALA A 299 -15.77 -3.88 -13.41
C ALA A 299 -15.16 -3.30 -14.70
N VAL A 300 -14.27 -2.30 -14.58
CA VAL A 300 -13.53 -1.73 -15.71
C VAL A 300 -12.58 -2.76 -16.31
N CYS A 301 -11.86 -3.50 -15.46
CA CYS A 301 -10.99 -4.58 -15.90
C CYS A 301 -11.77 -5.66 -16.68
N GLU A 302 -12.88 -6.13 -16.12
CA GLU A 302 -13.77 -7.12 -16.76
C GLU A 302 -14.31 -6.60 -18.10
N SER A 303 -14.72 -5.34 -18.16
CA SER A 303 -15.23 -4.74 -19.40
C SER A 303 -14.14 -4.64 -20.49
N ALA A 304 -12.89 -4.37 -20.12
CA ALA A 304 -11.79 -4.23 -21.06
C ALA A 304 -11.28 -5.59 -21.59
N SER A 305 -11.22 -6.60 -20.72
CA SER A 305 -10.59 -7.88 -21.02
C SER A 305 -11.56 -9.04 -21.25
N GLY A 306 -12.82 -8.89 -20.87
CA GLY A 306 -13.79 -9.98 -20.83
C GLY A 306 -13.55 -11.00 -19.69
N VAL A 307 -12.58 -10.75 -18.80
CA VAL A 307 -12.24 -11.64 -17.69
C VAL A 307 -12.24 -10.89 -16.37
N ILE A 308 -12.83 -11.53 -15.37
CA ILE A 308 -12.85 -11.05 -14.01
C ILE A 308 -11.47 -11.26 -13.38
N PRO A 309 -10.75 -10.20 -12.95
CA PRO A 309 -9.44 -10.38 -12.32
C PRO A 309 -9.57 -11.13 -11.00
N LYS A 310 -8.71 -12.14 -10.80
CA LYS A 310 -8.66 -12.91 -9.55
C LYS A 310 -7.70 -12.34 -8.52
N ILE A 311 -6.75 -11.52 -8.96
CA ILE A 311 -5.69 -10.97 -8.12
C ILE A 311 -5.83 -9.46 -8.07
N PHE A 312 -5.70 -8.90 -6.87
CA PHE A 312 -5.68 -7.45 -6.66
C PHE A 312 -4.24 -6.96 -6.52
N GLY A 313 -3.97 -5.75 -7.01
CA GLY A 313 -2.68 -5.09 -6.86
C GLY A 313 -2.78 -3.63 -7.27
N CYS A 314 -1.91 -2.78 -6.73
CA CYS A 314 -1.95 -1.35 -7.00
C CYS A 314 -0.57 -0.73 -6.83
N TYR A 315 -0.37 0.44 -7.43
CA TYR A 315 0.91 1.14 -7.42
C TYR A 315 1.41 1.47 -6.01
N ALA A 316 0.52 1.95 -5.14
CA ALA A 316 0.84 2.28 -3.75
C ALA A 316 0.68 1.09 -2.77
N GLY A 317 0.46 -0.14 -3.26
CA GLY A 317 0.21 -1.32 -2.44
C GLY A 317 -1.08 -1.28 -1.58
N PRO A 318 -1.59 -2.43 -1.10
CA PRO A 318 -2.82 -2.53 -0.32
C PRO A 318 -2.62 -2.06 1.13
N ARG A 319 -2.53 -0.74 1.35
CA ARG A 319 -2.12 -0.13 2.64
C ARG A 319 -3.23 0.09 3.66
N ALA A 320 -4.29 -0.73 3.63
CA ALA A 320 -5.38 -0.61 4.59
C ALA A 320 -5.82 -1.99 5.05
N SER A 321 -5.91 -2.20 6.37
CA SER A 321 -6.31 -3.50 6.94
C SER A 321 -7.70 -3.93 6.49
N VAL A 322 -8.61 -2.98 6.25
CA VAL A 322 -9.95 -3.26 5.74
C VAL A 322 -9.98 -3.78 4.30
N MET A 323 -8.86 -3.71 3.56
CA MET A 323 -8.80 -4.26 2.20
C MET A 323 -9.05 -5.76 2.19
N LEU A 324 -8.58 -6.53 3.17
CA LEU A 324 -8.77 -7.99 3.19
C LEU A 324 -10.26 -8.38 3.09
N PRO A 325 -11.14 -7.96 4.03
CA PRO A 325 -12.55 -8.33 3.96
C PRO A 325 -13.31 -7.64 2.80
N ILE A 326 -12.76 -6.58 2.20
CA ILE A 326 -13.28 -6.00 0.95
C ILE A 326 -12.94 -6.90 -0.25
N LEU A 327 -11.68 -7.31 -0.37
CA LEU A 327 -11.17 -8.13 -1.47
C LEU A 327 -11.85 -9.49 -1.53
N LYS A 328 -11.95 -10.19 -0.40
CA LYS A 328 -12.67 -11.47 -0.31
C LYS A 328 -14.10 -11.37 -0.80
N ARG A 329 -14.81 -10.32 -0.35
CA ARG A 329 -16.22 -10.09 -0.69
C ARG A 329 -16.41 -9.75 -2.17
N LEU A 330 -15.47 -9.02 -2.74
CA LEU A 330 -15.40 -8.76 -4.17
C LEU A 330 -14.86 -9.97 -4.94
N GLY A 331 -14.62 -11.13 -4.31
CA GLY A 331 -14.25 -12.37 -4.97
C GLY A 331 -12.81 -12.45 -5.48
N TYR A 332 -11.92 -11.58 -4.98
CA TYR A 332 -10.49 -11.75 -5.20
C TYR A 332 -9.96 -12.94 -4.42
N GLN A 333 -9.02 -13.66 -5.01
CA GLN A 333 -8.41 -14.87 -4.46
C GLN A 333 -6.95 -14.63 -4.03
N GLY A 334 -6.30 -13.61 -4.60
CA GLY A 334 -4.93 -13.26 -4.28
C GLY A 334 -4.68 -11.75 -4.26
N VAL A 335 -3.58 -11.34 -3.65
CA VAL A 335 -3.07 -9.96 -3.65
C VAL A 335 -1.58 -9.93 -4.01
N LEU A 336 -1.21 -9.01 -4.89
CA LEU A 336 0.20 -8.66 -5.10
C LEU A 336 0.62 -7.71 -3.96
N TRP A 337 1.42 -8.22 -3.04
CA TRP A 337 1.89 -7.53 -1.85
C TRP A 337 3.19 -6.77 -2.14
N SER A 338 3.09 -5.75 -2.99
CA SER A 338 4.21 -4.91 -3.39
C SER A 338 3.76 -3.47 -3.55
N SER A 339 4.72 -2.55 -3.57
CA SER A 339 4.48 -1.16 -3.91
C SER A 339 5.59 -0.59 -4.77
N PHE A 340 5.19 0.24 -5.73
CA PHE A 340 6.01 0.84 -6.76
C PHE A 340 6.09 2.36 -6.64
N ASP A 341 5.57 2.94 -5.55
CA ASP A 341 5.63 4.39 -5.26
C ASP A 341 6.82 4.77 -4.35
N GLY A 342 7.71 3.83 -4.06
CA GLY A 342 8.89 4.01 -3.20
C GLY A 342 8.62 3.86 -1.70
N PHE A 343 7.38 3.67 -1.26
CA PHE A 343 7.08 3.44 0.15
C PHE A 343 7.03 1.92 0.44
N PRO A 344 7.82 1.44 1.42
CA PRO A 344 7.95 0.02 1.70
C PRO A 344 6.66 -0.57 2.28
N MET A 345 6.34 -1.79 1.85
CA MET A 345 5.30 -2.61 2.46
C MET A 345 5.83 -3.33 3.70
N ARG A 346 4.94 -3.73 4.61
CA ARG A 346 5.33 -4.61 5.72
C ARG A 346 5.69 -5.98 5.16
N SER A 347 6.82 -6.53 5.57
CA SER A 347 7.22 -7.87 5.11
C SER A 347 6.57 -8.96 5.94
N ALA A 348 6.06 -9.99 5.27
CA ALA A 348 5.66 -11.25 5.87
C ALA A 348 6.85 -12.17 6.16
N GLY A 349 8.04 -11.85 5.64
CA GLY A 349 9.23 -12.71 5.74
C GLY A 349 9.16 -13.95 4.85
N ALA A 350 8.22 -14.01 3.90
CA ALA A 350 8.06 -15.11 2.97
C ALA A 350 7.54 -14.58 1.62
N SER A 351 8.05 -15.14 0.51
CA SER A 351 7.65 -14.80 -0.86
C SER A 351 6.16 -15.04 -1.16
N ARG A 352 5.52 -15.92 -0.38
CA ARG A 352 4.08 -16.20 -0.44
C ARG A 352 3.53 -16.45 0.96
N PHE A 353 2.38 -15.87 1.28
CA PHE A 353 1.72 -16.04 2.57
C PHE A 353 0.19 -15.90 2.46
N GLN A 354 -0.55 -16.31 3.49
CA GLN A 354 -1.97 -16.04 3.63
C GLN A 354 -2.14 -14.80 4.48
N TRP A 355 -2.52 -13.68 3.88
CA TRP A 355 -2.88 -12.50 4.67
C TRP A 355 -4.13 -12.83 5.47
N GLU A 356 -4.02 -12.78 6.79
CA GLU A 356 -5.08 -13.05 7.76
C GLU A 356 -5.43 -11.78 8.55
N ASP A 357 -6.71 -11.64 8.92
CA ASP A 357 -7.15 -10.67 9.92
C ASP A 357 -7.65 -11.35 11.21
N GLU A 358 -7.92 -10.55 12.25
CA GLU A 358 -8.48 -11.03 13.53
C GLU A 358 -9.80 -11.82 13.37
N SER A 359 -10.53 -11.57 12.26
CA SER A 359 -11.75 -12.30 11.89
C SER A 359 -11.44 -13.60 11.14
N ARG A 360 -10.18 -14.05 11.10
CA ARG A 360 -9.71 -15.27 10.40
C ARG A 360 -10.11 -15.31 8.93
N ASP A 361 -10.43 -14.16 8.35
CA ASP A 361 -10.56 -14.06 6.93
C ASP A 361 -9.16 -14.15 6.32
N ARG A 362 -9.02 -14.95 5.25
CA ARG A 362 -7.75 -15.19 4.59
C ARG A 362 -7.84 -14.91 3.10
N ILE A 363 -6.76 -14.36 2.55
CA ILE A 363 -6.53 -14.23 1.11
C ILE A 363 -5.04 -14.52 0.82
N GLU A 364 -4.74 -15.16 -0.31
CA GLU A 364 -3.36 -15.42 -0.70
C GLU A 364 -2.64 -14.11 -1.03
N ALA A 365 -1.36 -14.00 -0.70
CA ALA A 365 -0.55 -12.82 -0.93
C ALA A 365 0.84 -13.19 -1.46
N PHE A 366 1.33 -12.42 -2.42
CA PHE A 366 2.67 -12.58 -3.02
C PHE A 366 3.56 -11.41 -2.67
N GLU A 367 4.67 -11.67 -1.99
CA GLU A 367 5.72 -10.69 -1.69
C GLU A 367 7.02 -11.06 -2.44
N PRO A 368 7.02 -10.95 -3.78
CA PRO A 368 8.17 -11.34 -4.59
C PRO A 368 9.40 -10.46 -4.34
N LYS A 369 10.59 -10.99 -4.59
CA LYS A 369 11.80 -10.18 -4.75
C LYS A 369 11.67 -9.35 -6.03
N VAL A 370 11.58 -8.03 -5.89
CA VAL A 370 11.38 -7.12 -7.02
C VAL A 370 12.72 -6.80 -7.69
N VAL A 371 12.81 -7.02 -8.98
CA VAL A 371 13.96 -6.69 -9.84
C VAL A 371 13.54 -5.63 -10.85
N ASP A 372 14.25 -4.52 -10.95
CA ASP A 372 13.99 -3.50 -11.96
C ASP A 372 14.44 -4.00 -13.34
N ALA A 373 13.50 -4.39 -14.20
CA ALA A 373 13.80 -4.99 -15.50
C ALA A 373 14.38 -3.98 -16.51
N ARG A 374 14.36 -2.69 -16.17
CA ARG A 374 14.98 -1.60 -16.94
C ARG A 374 16.47 -1.46 -16.64
N SER A 375 16.92 -2.01 -15.51
CA SER A 375 18.29 -1.86 -15.00
C SER A 375 19.18 -2.98 -15.50
N SER A 376 20.18 -2.64 -16.32
CA SER A 376 21.25 -3.55 -16.74
C SER A 376 22.02 -4.09 -15.54
N ALA A 377 22.26 -3.25 -14.52
CA ALA A 377 22.92 -3.66 -13.29
C ALA A 377 22.08 -4.72 -12.54
N ALA A 378 20.76 -4.53 -12.47
CA ALA A 378 19.88 -5.50 -11.81
C ALA A 378 19.83 -6.85 -12.55
N VAL A 379 19.86 -6.84 -13.90
CA VAL A 379 19.95 -8.06 -14.70
C VAL A 379 21.27 -8.78 -14.46
N LEU A 380 22.39 -8.05 -14.43
CA LEU A 380 23.71 -8.63 -14.15
C LEU A 380 23.76 -9.24 -12.74
N SER A 381 23.18 -8.58 -11.74
CA SER A 381 23.11 -9.06 -10.35
C SER A 381 22.02 -10.11 -10.09
N LEU A 382 21.33 -10.61 -11.12
CA LEU A 382 20.28 -11.62 -10.95
C LEU A 382 20.80 -12.88 -10.24
N SER A 383 22.04 -13.30 -10.50
CA SER A 383 22.66 -14.44 -9.81
C SER A 383 22.78 -14.21 -8.29
N SER A 384 23.09 -12.99 -7.87
CA SER A 384 23.14 -12.61 -6.45
C SER A 384 21.76 -12.60 -5.82
N ILE A 385 20.77 -12.02 -6.50
CA ILE A 385 19.36 -11.97 -6.03
C ILE A 385 18.80 -13.39 -5.86
N LEU A 386 19.05 -14.27 -6.84
CA LEU A 386 18.61 -15.66 -6.78
C LEU A 386 19.33 -16.42 -5.68
N SER A 387 20.66 -16.36 -5.61
CA SER A 387 21.44 -17.03 -4.55
C SER A 387 20.95 -16.64 -3.15
N ASP A 388 20.72 -15.35 -2.90
CA ASP A 388 20.25 -14.87 -1.60
C ASP A 388 18.82 -15.37 -1.30
N ALA A 389 17.92 -15.38 -2.28
CA ALA A 389 16.56 -15.90 -2.10
C ALA A 389 16.57 -17.43 -1.87
N MET A 390 17.40 -18.14 -2.62
CA MET A 390 17.59 -19.58 -2.52
C MET A 390 18.06 -20.02 -1.12
N ASP A 391 18.97 -19.27 -0.50
CA ASP A 391 19.47 -19.60 0.85
C ASP A 391 18.40 -19.49 1.96
N HIS A 392 17.32 -18.73 1.74
CA HIS A 392 16.39 -18.34 2.80
C HIS A 392 14.94 -18.80 2.57
N GLU A 393 14.56 -19.17 1.34
CA GLU A 393 13.15 -19.38 0.97
C GLU A 393 12.88 -20.80 0.44
N HIS A 394 11.73 -21.37 0.81
CA HIS A 394 11.28 -22.68 0.30
C HIS A 394 10.75 -22.61 -1.14
N ILE A 395 10.30 -21.43 -1.57
CA ILE A 395 9.91 -21.10 -2.93
C ILE A 395 10.54 -19.77 -3.27
N VAL A 396 11.33 -19.72 -4.34
CA VAL A 396 11.96 -18.48 -4.79
C VAL A 396 11.01 -17.81 -5.77
N LEU A 397 10.50 -16.65 -5.41
CA LEU A 397 9.63 -15.85 -6.27
C LEU A 397 10.30 -14.52 -6.62
N THR A 398 10.67 -14.39 -7.88
CA THR A 398 11.25 -13.15 -8.42
C THR A 398 10.23 -12.44 -9.31
N MET A 399 10.13 -11.12 -9.19
CA MET A 399 9.27 -10.30 -10.03
C MET A 399 10.08 -9.23 -10.74
N PHE A 400 10.20 -9.36 -12.05
CA PHE A 400 10.79 -8.35 -12.92
C PHE A 400 9.75 -7.27 -13.19
N CYS A 401 10.01 -6.04 -12.78
CA CYS A 401 9.07 -4.94 -12.89
C CYS A 401 9.59 -3.86 -13.84
N HIS A 402 8.75 -3.40 -14.76
CA HIS A 402 9.06 -2.29 -15.64
C HIS A 402 7.80 -1.63 -16.19
N HIS A 403 7.92 -0.40 -16.69
CA HIS A 403 6.85 0.19 -17.48
C HIS A 403 6.83 -0.40 -18.90
N ALA A 404 5.65 -0.50 -19.52
CA ALA A 404 5.54 -0.99 -20.90
C ALA A 404 6.47 -0.22 -21.86
N GLY A 405 7.27 -0.95 -22.64
CA GLY A 405 8.24 -0.40 -23.58
C GLY A 405 9.55 0.09 -22.95
N THR A 406 9.79 -0.15 -21.66
CA THR A 406 11.02 0.28 -20.96
C THR A 406 11.94 -0.86 -20.53
N ALA A 407 11.58 -2.11 -20.83
CA ALA A 407 12.42 -3.27 -20.57
C ALA A 407 13.83 -3.09 -21.18
N SER A 408 14.87 -3.41 -20.41
CA SER A 408 16.24 -3.37 -20.92
C SER A 408 16.44 -4.40 -22.05
N PRO A 409 17.41 -4.16 -22.96
CA PRO A 409 17.78 -5.16 -23.96
C PRO A 409 18.17 -6.50 -23.33
N TRP A 410 18.83 -6.46 -22.16
CA TRP A 410 19.28 -7.64 -21.43
C TRP A 410 18.13 -8.44 -20.83
N PHE A 411 17.12 -7.76 -20.28
CA PHE A 411 15.89 -8.43 -19.85
C PHE A 411 15.13 -9.04 -21.03
N THR A 412 15.17 -8.41 -22.20
CA THR A 412 14.59 -9.00 -23.42
C THR A 412 15.30 -10.29 -23.84
N LEU A 413 16.63 -10.37 -23.70
CA LEU A 413 17.37 -11.63 -23.88
C LEU A 413 17.02 -12.67 -22.81
N LEU A 414 16.79 -12.26 -21.55
CA LEU A 414 16.30 -13.19 -20.51
C LEU A 414 14.92 -13.76 -20.83
N ARG A 415 13.96 -12.92 -21.25
CA ARG A 415 12.63 -13.38 -21.71
C ARG A 415 12.77 -14.35 -22.88
N ARG A 416 13.74 -14.12 -23.75
CA ARG A 416 14.02 -15.01 -24.88
C ARG A 416 14.63 -16.34 -24.43
N ALA A 417 15.62 -16.32 -23.56
CA ALA A 417 16.18 -17.52 -22.95
C ALA A 417 15.11 -18.38 -22.25
N ALA A 418 14.13 -17.74 -21.60
CA ALA A 418 13.02 -18.41 -20.94
C ALA A 418 12.10 -19.22 -21.87
N THR A 419 12.18 -19.03 -23.20
CA THR A 419 11.50 -19.89 -24.18
C THR A 419 12.21 -21.22 -24.42
N TRP A 420 13.47 -21.31 -24.01
CA TRP A 420 14.33 -22.48 -24.17
C TRP A 420 14.61 -23.20 -22.86
N THR A 421 14.65 -22.47 -21.74
CA THR A 421 15.03 -23.02 -20.43
C THR A 421 14.30 -22.33 -19.28
N ASN A 422 14.13 -23.04 -18.18
CA ASN A 422 13.70 -22.50 -16.88
C ASN A 422 14.84 -22.43 -15.87
N VAL A 423 16.11 -22.36 -16.28
CA VAL A 423 17.28 -22.45 -15.38
C VAL A 423 17.23 -21.42 -14.24
N PHE A 424 16.75 -20.20 -14.49
CA PHE A 424 16.57 -19.14 -13.47
C PHE A 424 15.18 -19.10 -12.84
N GLY A 425 14.30 -20.02 -13.23
CA GLY A 425 12.91 -20.08 -12.82
C GLY A 425 11.94 -20.02 -13.98
N ARG A 426 10.72 -20.51 -13.74
CA ARG A 426 9.66 -20.57 -14.74
C ARG A 426 8.90 -19.26 -14.78
N PHE A 427 8.83 -18.64 -15.96
CA PHE A 427 7.94 -17.49 -16.16
C PHE A 427 6.48 -17.93 -16.09
N CYS A 428 5.69 -17.22 -15.30
CA CYS A 428 4.28 -17.47 -15.12
C CYS A 428 3.50 -16.16 -15.02
N THR A 429 2.18 -16.27 -15.11
CA THR A 429 1.30 -15.18 -14.73
C THR A 429 0.98 -15.28 -13.23
N ALA A 430 0.61 -14.16 -12.60
CA ALA A 430 0.20 -14.16 -11.21
C ALA A 430 -0.97 -15.13 -10.94
N GLU A 431 -1.89 -15.29 -11.91
CA GLU A 431 -2.99 -16.27 -11.80
C GLU A 431 -2.52 -17.73 -11.86
N SER A 432 -1.59 -18.05 -12.77
CA SER A 432 -0.97 -19.39 -12.83
C SER A 432 -0.23 -19.68 -11.53
N LEU A 433 0.58 -18.73 -11.04
CA LEU A 433 1.27 -18.82 -9.75
C LEU A 433 0.29 -19.13 -8.61
N LEU A 434 -0.80 -18.37 -8.51
CA LEU A 434 -1.84 -18.58 -7.50
C LEU A 434 -2.39 -20.01 -7.53
N SER A 435 -2.74 -20.50 -8.72
CA SER A 435 -3.37 -21.81 -8.91
C SER A 435 -2.42 -23.00 -8.73
N GLU A 436 -1.14 -22.84 -9.03
CA GLU A 436 -0.18 -23.94 -9.05
C GLU A 436 0.58 -24.10 -7.72
N THR A 437 0.58 -23.07 -6.87
CA THR A 437 1.33 -23.07 -5.61
C THR A 437 0.44 -22.91 -4.36
N VAL A 438 -0.80 -23.41 -4.41
CA VAL A 438 -1.85 -23.24 -3.37
C VAL A 438 -1.40 -23.68 -1.96
N ASP A 439 -0.66 -24.77 -1.85
CA ASP A 439 -0.32 -25.39 -0.55
C ASP A 439 0.99 -24.88 0.07
N LEU A 440 1.55 -23.77 -0.44
CA LEU A 440 2.89 -23.27 -0.04
C LEU A 440 2.86 -22.03 0.85
N SER A 441 1.70 -21.61 1.36
CA SER A 441 1.53 -20.38 2.13
C SER A 441 1.21 -20.61 3.60
N THR A 442 1.69 -19.71 4.47
CA THR A 442 1.37 -19.69 5.91
C THR A 442 0.57 -18.44 6.29
N PRO A 443 -0.38 -18.52 7.24
CA PRO A 443 -1.09 -17.34 7.74
C PRO A 443 -0.15 -16.31 8.37
N VAL A 444 -0.33 -15.05 8.00
CA VAL A 444 0.36 -13.89 8.57
C VAL A 444 -0.65 -12.79 8.83
N GLU A 445 -0.70 -12.34 10.08
CA GLU A 445 -1.51 -11.22 10.52
C GLU A 445 -0.65 -9.96 10.67
N PHE A 446 -1.16 -8.82 10.22
CA PHE A 446 -0.52 -7.53 10.42
C PHE A 446 -1.35 -6.66 11.36
N GLU A 447 -0.70 -6.07 12.36
CA GLU A 447 -1.32 -5.06 13.22
C GLU A 447 -1.92 -3.92 12.39
N ARG A 448 -3.14 -3.51 12.76
CA ARG A 448 -3.87 -2.43 12.07
C ARG A 448 -3.14 -1.10 12.08
N ASP A 449 -2.51 -0.75 13.20
CA ASP A 449 -1.68 0.46 13.30
C ASP A 449 -0.41 0.37 12.45
N GLY A 450 -0.13 -0.81 11.90
CA GLY A 450 1.11 -1.11 11.20
C GLY A 450 1.27 -0.54 9.81
N PHE A 451 0.15 -0.25 9.14
CA PHE A 451 0.16 0.30 7.78
C PHE A 451 0.58 1.77 7.79
N ARG A 452 1.53 2.13 6.92
CA ARG A 452 2.05 3.50 6.79
C ARG A 452 1.08 4.38 6.00
N VAL A 453 1.00 5.66 6.38
CA VAL A 453 0.01 6.63 5.89
C VAL A 453 0.35 7.21 4.51
N GLY A 454 1.61 7.16 4.08
CA GLY A 454 2.06 7.60 2.73
C GLY A 454 1.81 9.07 2.39
N LEU A 455 1.46 9.90 3.37
CA LEU A 455 1.15 11.33 3.21
C LEU A 455 2.00 12.16 4.19
N ALA A 456 2.20 13.43 3.87
CA ALA A 456 2.69 14.47 4.79
C ALA A 456 1.61 15.56 4.96
N PRO A 457 1.65 16.41 6.02
CA PRO A 457 0.65 17.45 6.28
C PRO A 457 0.28 18.37 5.11
N ASP A 458 1.22 18.67 4.24
CA ASP A 458 1.09 19.55 3.08
C ASP A 458 0.74 18.82 1.77
N THR A 459 0.70 17.48 1.80
CA THR A 459 0.40 16.67 0.62
C THR A 459 -1.04 16.91 0.18
N LYS A 460 -1.22 17.42 -1.05
CA LYS A 460 -2.55 17.51 -1.67
C LYS A 460 -2.91 16.20 -2.34
N VAL A 461 -4.21 15.91 -2.41
CA VAL A 461 -4.75 14.66 -2.94
C VAL A 461 -5.75 14.91 -4.06
N GLN A 462 -5.89 13.95 -4.98
CA GLN A 462 -6.93 14.00 -6.00
C GLN A 462 -8.28 13.66 -5.39
N ASN A 463 -9.31 14.45 -5.70
CA ASN A 463 -10.66 14.13 -5.24
C ASN A 463 -11.22 12.91 -6.00
N THR A 464 -11.42 11.81 -5.27
CA THR A 464 -12.02 10.56 -5.79
C THR A 464 -13.48 10.38 -5.37
N VAL A 465 -14.01 11.20 -4.45
CA VAL A 465 -15.38 11.07 -3.92
C VAL A 465 -16.38 11.80 -4.81
N VAL A 466 -17.48 11.12 -5.17
CA VAL A 466 -18.53 11.67 -6.02
C VAL A 466 -19.53 12.47 -5.19
N GLU A 467 -19.34 13.79 -5.10
CA GLU A 467 -20.34 14.74 -4.58
C GLU A 467 -20.77 15.68 -5.73
N ARG A 468 -22.08 15.92 -5.91
CA ARG A 468 -22.71 16.65 -7.04
C ARG A 468 -22.21 18.10 -7.28
N LYS A 469 -21.26 18.61 -6.49
CA LYS A 469 -20.74 19.98 -6.55
C LYS A 469 -19.27 20.11 -6.99
N TYR A 470 -18.52 19.02 -7.13
CA TYR A 470 -17.11 19.09 -7.52
C TYR A 470 -16.83 18.19 -8.73
N GLU A 471 -16.14 18.73 -9.73
CA GLU A 471 -15.61 17.94 -10.85
C GLU A 471 -14.57 16.95 -10.30
N LYS A 472 -14.70 15.66 -10.67
CA LYS A 472 -13.60 14.70 -10.57
C LYS A 472 -12.41 15.30 -11.30
N THR A 473 -11.23 15.40 -10.65
CA THR A 473 -9.91 15.90 -11.13
C THR A 473 -9.33 17.10 -10.38
N THR A 474 -10.08 17.78 -9.50
CA THR A 474 -9.47 18.88 -8.70
C THR A 474 -8.58 18.30 -7.59
N THR A 475 -7.35 18.81 -7.48
CA THR A 475 -6.45 18.51 -6.36
C THR A 475 -6.86 19.36 -5.16
N ILE A 476 -7.20 18.70 -4.05
CA ILE A 476 -7.72 19.33 -2.83
C ILE A 476 -6.83 19.03 -1.62
N SER A 477 -7.00 19.79 -0.55
CA SER A 477 -6.35 19.52 0.74
C SER A 477 -6.91 18.26 1.41
N GLN A 478 -6.15 17.67 2.33
CA GLN A 478 -6.60 16.52 3.11
C GLN A 478 -7.85 16.86 3.94
N SER A 479 -7.89 18.06 4.52
CA SER A 479 -9.04 18.54 5.28
C SER A 479 -10.32 18.62 4.43
N GLU A 480 -10.22 19.15 3.22
CA GLU A 480 -11.35 19.19 2.29
C GLU A 480 -11.81 17.79 1.90
N MET A 481 -10.88 16.86 1.64
CA MET A 481 -11.19 15.47 1.31
C MET A 481 -11.98 14.79 2.44
N ILE A 482 -11.53 14.94 3.69
CA ILE A 482 -12.19 14.38 4.88
C ILE A 482 -13.60 14.95 5.03
N ALA A 483 -13.78 16.26 4.79
CA ALA A 483 -15.09 16.90 4.87
C ALA A 483 -16.05 16.38 3.79
N VAL A 484 -15.59 16.29 2.53
CA VAL A 484 -16.36 15.76 1.40
C VAL A 484 -16.79 14.33 1.65
N GLU A 485 -15.86 13.48 2.05
CA GLU A 485 -16.11 12.08 2.36
C GLU A 485 -17.09 11.93 3.54
N SER A 486 -16.93 12.72 4.59
CA SER A 486 -17.81 12.66 5.77
C SER A 486 -19.24 13.07 5.45
N ARG A 487 -19.45 14.11 4.62
CA ARG A 487 -20.80 14.48 4.13
C ARG A 487 -21.42 13.36 3.31
N TRP A 488 -20.63 12.71 2.45
CA TRP A 488 -21.10 11.56 1.69
C TRP A 488 -21.53 10.40 2.59
N LEU A 489 -20.78 10.11 3.66
CA LEU A 489 -21.14 9.09 4.66
C LEU A 489 -22.43 9.46 5.40
N VAL A 490 -22.59 10.70 5.87
CA VAL A 490 -23.83 11.15 6.52
C VAL A 490 -25.04 11.01 5.58
N ALA A 491 -24.89 11.40 4.31
CA ALA A 491 -25.95 11.25 3.32
C ALA A 491 -26.33 9.79 3.07
N ASN A 492 -25.36 8.87 3.06
CA ASN A 492 -25.62 7.43 2.94
C ASN A 492 -26.30 6.85 4.18
N GLN A 493 -25.90 7.27 5.39
CA GLN A 493 -26.56 6.86 6.63
C GLN A 493 -28.05 7.20 6.61
N ILE A 494 -28.40 8.41 6.14
CA ILE A 494 -29.81 8.82 5.99
C ILE A 494 -30.54 7.89 5.01
N ARG A 495 -29.95 7.57 3.85
CA ARG A 495 -30.55 6.65 2.87
C ARG A 495 -30.74 5.25 3.44
N TYR A 496 -29.76 4.72 4.16
CA TYR A 496 -29.85 3.40 4.77
C TYR A 496 -30.92 3.36 5.87
N ARG A 497 -31.02 4.43 6.67
CA ARG A 497 -32.07 4.60 7.67
C ARG A 497 -33.47 4.54 7.04
N ASP A 498 -33.68 5.29 5.95
CA ASP A 498 -34.96 5.33 5.25
C ASP A 498 -35.30 3.95 4.68
N LEU A 499 -34.35 3.26 4.05
CA LEU A 499 -34.52 1.89 3.52
C LEU A 499 -34.85 0.87 4.62
N ILE A 500 -34.10 0.88 5.73
CA ILE A 500 -34.28 -0.07 6.83
C ILE A 500 -35.62 0.15 7.55
N SER A 501 -36.15 1.38 7.54
CA SER A 501 -37.41 1.71 8.20
C SER A 501 -38.60 0.91 7.65
N GLU A 502 -38.53 0.46 6.39
CA GLU A 502 -39.56 -0.39 5.75
C GLU A 502 -39.62 -1.80 6.37
N PHE A 503 -38.53 -2.26 6.98
CA PHE A 503 -38.38 -3.62 7.53
C PHE A 503 -38.43 -3.68 9.06
N CYS A 504 -38.49 -2.55 9.74
CA CYS A 504 -38.48 -2.47 11.21
C CYS A 504 -39.85 -2.04 11.75
N THR A 505 -40.20 -2.49 12.95
CA THR A 505 -41.37 -1.93 13.65
C THR A 505 -41.03 -0.52 14.12
N GLN A 506 -41.84 0.47 13.75
CA GLN A 506 -41.81 1.76 14.45
C GLN A 506 -42.28 1.50 15.89
N GLU A 507 -41.38 1.59 16.86
CA GLU A 507 -41.80 1.76 18.25
C GLU A 507 -42.64 3.06 18.29
N GLU A 508 -43.88 2.96 18.77
CA GLU A 508 -44.76 4.12 18.96
C GLU A 508 -44.00 5.24 19.68
N SER A 509 -44.05 6.43 19.07
CA SER A 509 -43.75 7.76 19.62
C SER A 509 -43.22 7.82 21.06
N PHE A 510 -42.01 8.35 21.24
CA PHE A 510 -41.63 9.00 22.49
C PHE A 510 -42.70 10.03 22.86
N PRO A 511 -43.17 10.09 24.12
CA PRO A 511 -44.02 11.19 24.55
C PRO A 511 -43.21 12.48 24.39
N ASP A 512 -43.79 13.46 23.70
CA ASP A 512 -43.33 14.85 23.71
C ASP A 512 -42.96 15.21 25.15
N ARG A 513 -41.67 15.44 25.43
CA ARG A 513 -41.27 16.07 26.69
C ARG A 513 -42.03 17.40 26.74
N PRO A 514 -42.79 17.70 27.81
CA PRO A 514 -43.56 18.92 27.84
C PRO A 514 -42.59 20.09 27.73
N LYS A 515 -42.78 20.92 26.70
CA LYS A 515 -42.17 22.25 26.63
C LYS A 515 -42.47 22.95 27.95
N LYS A 516 -41.48 23.05 28.85
CA LYS A 516 -41.55 23.98 29.97
C LYS A 516 -41.54 25.37 29.36
N GLN A 517 -42.75 25.89 29.10
CA GLN A 517 -42.98 27.32 28.97
C GLN A 517 -42.40 27.98 30.22
N LEU A 518 -41.39 28.81 30.02
CA LEU A 518 -41.04 29.88 30.94
C LEU A 518 -42.25 30.82 31.02
N SER A 519 -43.14 30.58 31.98
CA SER A 519 -44.15 31.56 32.38
C SER A 519 -43.63 32.35 33.57
N ALA A 520 -43.33 33.63 33.31
CA ALA A 520 -43.32 34.65 34.34
C ALA A 520 -44.76 34.82 34.83
N ASN A 521 -45.02 34.62 36.13
CA ASN A 521 -45.85 35.55 36.89
C ASN A 521 -45.81 35.26 38.40
N SER A 522 -45.74 36.38 39.11
CA SER A 522 -45.90 36.60 40.54
C SER A 522 -47.17 35.99 41.15
N SER A 523 -47.05 35.45 42.34
CA SER A 523 -48.09 35.59 43.38
C SER A 523 -47.50 35.42 44.78
N GLN A 524 -47.85 36.37 45.64
CA GLN A 524 -47.60 36.39 47.08
C GLN A 524 -48.42 35.31 47.77
N GLY A 525 -47.86 34.72 48.83
CA GLY A 525 -48.56 33.85 49.77
C GLY A 525 -47.77 33.73 51.07
N TRP A 526 -48.24 34.44 52.10
CA TRP A 526 -47.66 34.57 53.43
C TRP A 526 -48.35 33.56 54.36
N GLY A 527 -47.60 32.80 55.16
CA GLY A 527 -48.18 31.89 56.18
C GLY A 527 -47.22 30.86 56.79
N GLU A 528 -46.47 31.32 57.81
CA GLU A 528 -46.02 30.60 59.04
C GLU A 528 -45.22 29.28 58.91
N LYS A 529 -43.89 29.21 59.13
CA LYS A 529 -43.02 29.41 60.32
C LYS A 529 -43.06 28.28 61.39
N PHE A 530 -41.82 27.87 61.76
CA PHE A 530 -41.32 26.99 62.85
C PHE A 530 -41.32 25.48 62.54
N LEU A 531 -40.20 24.76 62.40
CA LEU A 531 -38.89 24.75 63.09
C LEU A 531 -37.76 24.54 62.03
N GLY A 532 -36.60 25.20 62.05
CA GLY A 532 -35.55 24.99 63.04
C GLY A 532 -34.23 24.70 62.31
N SER A 533 -33.52 25.77 61.95
CA SER A 533 -32.14 25.87 61.46
C SER A 533 -31.17 24.75 61.85
N TRP A 534 -30.64 24.02 60.86
CA TRP A 534 -29.18 23.83 60.67
C TRP A 534 -28.88 23.29 59.26
N LEU A 535 -27.82 23.83 58.63
CA LEU A 535 -27.26 23.47 57.32
C LEU A 535 -27.94 24.03 56.05
N THR A 536 -27.96 25.36 55.92
CA THR A 536 -27.88 25.98 54.58
C THR A 536 -26.49 25.71 54.01
N LYS A 537 -26.40 24.70 53.15
CA LYS A 537 -25.25 24.46 52.27
C LYS A 537 -25.08 25.74 51.43
N ARG A 538 -24.05 26.53 51.71
CA ARG A 538 -23.61 27.63 50.84
C ARG A 538 -23.48 27.04 49.43
N GLN A 539 -24.33 27.49 48.50
CA GLN A 539 -24.01 27.40 47.08
C GLN A 539 -22.77 28.27 46.89
N ASN A 540 -21.65 27.64 46.53
CA ASN A 540 -20.48 28.37 46.08
C ASN A 540 -20.89 29.25 44.88
N PRO A 541 -20.38 30.48 44.76
CA PRO A 541 -20.59 31.28 43.57
C PRO A 541 -20.12 30.47 42.36
N ILE A 542 -20.96 30.38 41.33
CA ILE A 542 -20.58 29.79 40.04
C ILE A 542 -19.33 30.55 39.59
N ASP A 543 -18.22 29.83 39.44
CA ASP A 543 -16.98 30.38 38.89
C ASP A 543 -17.30 30.91 37.49
N GLU A 544 -17.15 32.22 37.29
CA GLU A 544 -17.59 32.95 36.09
C GLU A 544 -17.00 32.34 34.80
N LEU A 545 -15.80 31.76 34.93
CA LEU A 545 -15.04 31.09 33.87
C LEU A 545 -15.23 29.56 33.83
N THR A 546 -16.33 29.05 34.39
CA THR A 546 -16.70 27.63 34.33
C THR A 546 -18.03 27.42 33.59
N LEU A 547 -18.03 26.52 32.62
CA LEU A 547 -19.22 25.96 31.99
C LEU A 547 -19.52 24.59 32.64
N SER A 548 -20.71 24.39 33.19
CA SER A 548 -21.05 23.15 33.89
C SER A 548 -22.48 22.70 33.65
N THR A 549 -22.65 21.39 33.48
CA THR A 549 -23.93 20.67 33.47
C THR A 549 -23.93 19.58 34.54
N ASP A 550 -24.98 18.76 34.58
CA ASP A 550 -25.10 17.64 35.52
C ASP A 550 -24.02 16.57 35.30
N GLY A 551 -23.51 16.42 34.07
CA GLY A 551 -22.55 15.37 33.70
C GLY A 551 -21.14 15.86 33.37
N PHE A 552 -20.98 17.12 32.95
CA PHE A 552 -19.77 17.62 32.32
C PHE A 552 -19.41 19.03 32.83
N ALA A 553 -18.13 19.31 33.06
CA ALA A 553 -17.68 20.65 33.43
C ALA A 553 -16.34 21.02 32.79
N VAL A 554 -16.26 22.26 32.31
CA VAL A 554 -15.06 22.84 31.68
C VAL A 554 -14.76 24.18 32.32
N ARG A 555 -13.48 24.39 32.67
CA ARG A 555 -12.99 25.63 33.27
C ARG A 555 -11.90 26.25 32.41
N VAL A 556 -12.01 27.56 32.19
CA VAL A 556 -11.07 28.36 31.39
C VAL A 556 -10.14 29.16 32.30
N HIS A 557 -8.88 29.32 31.90
CA HIS A 557 -7.88 30.06 32.65
C HIS A 557 -7.91 31.56 32.28
N GLY A 558 -8.13 32.44 33.26
CA GLY A 558 -8.29 33.88 32.99
C GLY A 558 -7.08 34.60 32.39
N GLN A 559 -5.84 34.09 32.56
CA GLN A 559 -4.63 34.73 32.00
C GLN A 559 -4.20 34.18 30.65
N THR A 560 -4.63 32.96 30.29
CA THR A 560 -4.19 32.33 29.03
C THR A 560 -5.34 32.16 28.05
N GLY A 561 -6.59 32.09 28.51
CA GLY A 561 -7.76 31.79 27.68
C GLY A 561 -7.89 30.31 27.28
N GLY A 562 -6.94 29.48 27.71
CA GLY A 562 -6.97 28.03 27.49
C GLY A 562 -7.81 27.28 28.53
N ILE A 563 -8.12 26.02 28.24
CA ILE A 563 -8.83 25.15 29.19
C ILE A 563 -7.86 24.66 30.27
N VAL A 564 -8.15 24.97 31.53
CA VAL A 564 -7.38 24.45 32.68
C VAL A 564 -7.98 23.17 33.25
N SER A 565 -9.23 22.85 32.91
CA SER A 565 -9.83 21.60 33.35
C SER A 565 -11.02 21.17 32.50
N VAL A 566 -11.06 19.88 32.14
CA VAL A 566 -12.23 19.16 31.64
C VAL A 566 -12.53 18.02 32.61
N ARG A 567 -13.74 17.96 33.16
CA ARG A 567 -14.11 16.99 34.21
C ARG A 567 -15.41 16.28 33.91
N SER A 568 -15.42 14.99 34.24
CA SER A 568 -16.67 14.26 34.45
C SER A 568 -17.21 14.61 35.83
N ARG A 569 -18.51 14.89 35.94
CA ARG A 569 -19.16 15.12 37.24
C ARG A 569 -19.37 13.82 38.03
N LYS A 570 -19.10 12.66 37.42
CA LYS A 570 -19.19 11.34 38.08
C LYS A 570 -18.05 11.11 39.07
N ASP A 571 -16.85 11.59 38.77
CA ASP A 571 -15.64 11.38 39.58
C ASP A 571 -14.87 12.67 39.92
N GLU A 572 -15.26 13.81 39.34
CA GLU A 572 -14.65 15.13 39.48
C GLU A 572 -13.14 15.20 39.15
N ARG A 573 -12.58 14.16 38.51
CA ARG A 573 -11.16 14.10 38.10
C ARG A 573 -10.95 14.97 36.86
N ASN A 574 -9.86 15.72 36.86
CA ASN A 574 -9.43 16.45 35.66
C ASN A 574 -8.91 15.47 34.61
N ARG A 575 -9.46 15.54 33.40
CA ARG A 575 -9.08 14.68 32.29
C ARG A 575 -8.11 15.35 31.32
N LEU A 576 -8.18 16.68 31.21
CA LEU A 576 -7.47 17.40 30.17
C LEU A 576 -7.24 18.87 30.52
N THR A 577 -6.15 19.41 29.97
CA THR A 577 -5.89 20.83 29.79
C THR A 577 -5.64 21.12 28.31
N GLN A 578 -5.93 22.34 27.86
CA GLN A 578 -5.73 22.75 26.47
C GLN A 578 -5.11 24.15 26.37
N GLN A 579 -4.16 24.31 25.45
CA GLN A 579 -3.60 25.61 25.06
C GLN A 579 -3.32 25.65 23.55
N LEU A 580 -3.32 26.85 22.98
CA LEU A 580 -2.87 27.10 21.61
C LEU A 580 -1.37 27.43 21.61
N ALA A 581 -0.63 27.00 20.59
CA ALA A 581 0.76 27.41 20.42
C ALA A 581 1.22 27.37 18.96
N LEU A 582 2.24 28.16 18.63
CA LEU A 582 3.14 27.89 17.52
C LEU A 582 4.27 27.01 18.03
N ARG A 583 4.48 25.85 17.39
CA ARG A 583 5.65 24.98 17.59
C ARG A 583 6.66 25.25 16.48
N TRP A 584 7.95 25.30 16.80
CA TRP A 584 9.01 25.35 15.80
C TRP A 584 10.32 24.72 16.30
N ILE A 585 11.25 24.50 15.37
CA ILE A 585 12.63 24.09 15.63
C ILE A 585 13.54 25.15 14.99
N ASP A 586 14.50 25.68 15.75
CA ASP A 586 15.42 26.71 15.25
C ASP A 586 16.35 26.12 14.17
N PRO A 587 16.68 26.87 13.09
CA PRO A 587 17.59 26.40 12.04
C PRO A 587 18.95 25.96 12.59
N GLY A 588 19.39 24.76 12.23
CA GLY A 588 20.68 24.20 12.64
C GLY A 588 20.69 23.57 14.04
N SER A 589 19.57 23.63 14.76
CA SER A 589 19.39 22.93 16.05
C SER A 589 19.03 21.46 15.85
N HIS A 590 19.19 20.66 16.90
CA HIS A 590 18.81 19.26 16.84
C HIS A 590 17.28 19.14 16.67
N PRO A 591 16.73 18.16 15.93
CA PRO A 591 15.27 17.99 15.78
C PRO A 591 14.49 17.81 17.09
N ALA A 592 15.19 17.47 18.18
CA ALA A 592 14.62 17.37 19.53
C ALA A 592 14.54 18.72 20.27
N ASP A 593 15.20 19.78 19.78
CA ASP A 593 15.22 21.12 20.38
C ASP A 593 13.95 21.90 20.00
N ILE A 594 12.82 21.37 20.45
CA ILE A 594 11.48 21.89 20.12
C ILE A 594 11.17 23.11 20.98
N LYS A 595 10.70 24.19 20.34
CA LYS A 595 10.24 25.40 21.00
C LYS A 595 8.74 25.61 20.81
N TYR A 596 8.14 26.33 21.77
CA TYR A 596 6.72 26.68 21.77
C TYR A 596 6.51 28.14 22.16
N SER A 597 5.50 28.75 21.57
CA SER A 597 5.02 30.07 21.99
C SER A 597 4.25 29.98 23.31
N ALA A 598 4.28 31.02 24.12
CA ALA A 598 3.38 31.18 25.26
C ALA A 598 2.02 31.73 24.81
N MET A 599 0.92 31.15 25.31
CA MET A 599 -0.44 31.64 25.11
C MET A 599 -0.80 32.65 26.20
N ALA A 600 -1.13 33.89 25.83
CA ALA A 600 -1.52 34.94 26.77
C ALA A 600 -2.84 35.58 26.34
N ALA A 601 -3.82 35.64 27.24
CA ALA A 601 -5.11 36.30 26.98
C ALA A 601 -5.04 37.79 27.29
N ASP A 602 -5.56 38.59 26.37
CA ASP A 602 -5.89 40.00 26.58
C ASP A 602 -7.26 40.14 27.29
N SER A 603 -8.23 39.26 26.98
CA SER A 603 -9.52 39.16 27.69
C SER A 603 -10.06 37.72 27.69
N VAL A 604 -10.87 37.40 28.71
CA VAL A 604 -11.63 36.14 28.82
C VAL A 604 -13.01 36.49 29.36
N ASP A 605 -14.03 36.36 28.52
CA ASP A 605 -15.37 36.87 28.77
C ASP A 605 -16.41 35.75 28.65
N ARG A 606 -17.42 35.75 29.52
CA ARG A 606 -18.54 34.82 29.42
C ARG A 606 -19.58 35.35 28.44
N CYS A 607 -19.82 34.62 27.35
CA CYS A 607 -20.72 35.00 26.26
C CYS A 607 -21.86 33.98 26.12
N GLY A 608 -23.01 34.24 26.76
CA GLY A 608 -24.18 33.36 26.69
C GLY A 608 -23.94 31.98 27.33
N ASP A 609 -24.02 30.93 26.52
CA ASP A 609 -23.74 29.53 26.88
C ASP A 609 -22.27 29.12 26.65
N GLY A 610 -21.39 30.07 26.33
CA GLY A 610 -19.97 29.86 26.11
C GLY A 610 -19.05 30.84 26.84
N ILE A 611 -17.74 30.62 26.67
CA ILE A 611 -16.65 31.50 27.11
C ILE A 611 -15.81 31.85 25.89
N GLU A 612 -15.52 33.12 25.71
CA GLU A 612 -14.72 33.65 24.62
C GLU A 612 -13.40 34.22 25.16
N SER A 613 -12.30 33.99 24.46
CA SER A 613 -10.96 34.42 24.85
C SER A 613 -10.28 35.06 23.66
N HIS A 614 -9.72 36.26 23.87
CA HIS A 614 -8.90 36.95 22.88
C HIS A 614 -7.49 37.14 23.41
N GLY A 615 -6.48 36.96 22.57
CA GLY A 615 -5.10 37.07 23.03
C GLY A 615 -4.04 36.92 21.96
N LYS A 616 -2.83 36.60 22.42
CA LYS A 616 -1.60 36.52 21.61
C LYS A 616 -0.83 35.25 21.92
N LEU A 617 -0.20 34.71 20.88
CA LEU A 617 0.88 33.72 20.98
C LEU A 617 2.20 34.48 20.95
N VAL A 618 3.02 34.35 21.99
CA VAL A 618 4.21 35.19 22.22
C VAL A 618 5.46 34.33 22.26
N HIS A 619 6.52 34.80 21.60
CA HIS A 619 7.85 34.19 21.64
C HIS A 619 8.58 34.55 22.96
N GLU A 620 9.60 33.80 23.35
CA GLU A 620 10.37 34.06 24.59
C GLU A 620 11.02 35.46 24.63
N ASN A 621 11.37 36.01 23.46
CA ASN A 621 11.91 37.37 23.31
C ASN A 621 10.83 38.48 23.39
N GLY A 622 9.57 38.12 23.60
CA GLY A 622 8.43 39.04 23.68
C GLY A 622 7.77 39.39 22.34
N SER A 623 8.28 38.92 21.20
CA SER A 623 7.63 39.17 19.91
C SER A 623 6.31 38.42 19.79
N VAL A 624 5.29 39.08 19.25
CA VAL A 624 3.99 38.45 18.98
C VAL A 624 4.11 37.61 17.72
N LEU A 625 3.76 36.34 17.80
CA LEU A 625 3.80 35.39 16.68
C LEU A 625 2.43 35.27 16.01
N ALA A 626 1.34 35.30 16.78
CA ALA A 626 -0.01 35.33 16.25
C ALA A 626 -0.98 35.99 17.23
N ARG A 627 -2.11 36.49 16.72
CA ARG A 627 -3.30 36.77 17.54
C ARG A 627 -4.25 35.58 17.48
N PHE A 628 -4.99 35.35 18.57
CA PHE A 628 -6.01 34.31 18.59
C PHE A 628 -7.35 34.83 19.13
N SER A 629 -8.43 34.23 18.63
CA SER A 629 -9.74 34.22 19.26
C SER A 629 -10.14 32.77 19.51
N GLN A 630 -10.70 32.45 20.68
CA GLN A 630 -11.19 31.12 21.00
C GLN A 630 -12.54 31.21 21.71
N LYS A 631 -13.55 30.55 21.15
CA LYS A 631 -14.87 30.38 21.77
C LYS A 631 -15.08 28.92 22.18
N ILE A 632 -15.37 28.70 23.46
CA ILE A 632 -15.70 27.39 24.04
C ILE A 632 -17.18 27.39 24.37
N GLN A 633 -17.94 26.43 23.84
CA GLN A 633 -19.40 26.38 24.01
C GLN A 633 -19.87 24.97 24.33
N LEU A 634 -20.87 24.84 25.21
CA LEU A 634 -21.50 23.54 25.49
C LEU A 634 -22.31 23.08 24.27
N VAL A 635 -22.18 21.81 23.91
CA VAL A 635 -22.92 21.16 22.81
C VAL A 635 -23.48 19.82 23.26
N LEU A 636 -24.32 19.18 22.42
CA LEU A 636 -24.94 17.88 22.69
C LEU A 636 -25.66 17.86 24.05
N ASP A 637 -26.54 18.85 24.25
CA ASP A 637 -27.26 19.10 25.52
C ASP A 637 -26.35 19.20 26.75
N GLY A 638 -25.11 19.66 26.54
CA GLY A 638 -24.12 19.92 27.57
C GLY A 638 -23.36 18.68 28.05
N THR A 639 -23.24 17.66 27.20
CA THR A 639 -22.38 16.49 27.44
C THR A 639 -21.02 16.56 26.74
N ALA A 640 -20.83 17.59 25.92
CA ALA A 640 -19.60 17.88 25.19
C ALA A 640 -19.38 19.39 25.08
N VAL A 641 -18.19 19.81 24.63
CA VAL A 641 -17.91 21.21 24.27
C VAL A 641 -17.33 21.32 22.87
N SER A 642 -17.70 22.37 22.15
CA SER A 642 -17.03 22.80 20.93
C SER A 642 -15.99 23.87 21.22
N LEU A 643 -14.95 23.92 20.40
CA LEU A 643 -13.90 24.92 20.38
C LEU A 643 -13.87 25.52 18.96
N SER A 644 -14.21 26.80 18.85
CA SER A 644 -14.01 27.59 17.62
C SER A 644 -12.78 28.46 17.83
N ILE A 645 -11.79 28.34 16.97
CA ILE A 645 -10.47 28.97 17.11
C ILE A 645 -10.17 29.75 15.85
N ASP A 646 -9.83 31.03 15.99
CA ASP A 646 -9.25 31.84 14.92
C ASP A 646 -7.79 32.14 15.26
N ILE A 647 -6.89 31.96 14.30
CA ILE A 647 -5.48 32.32 14.41
C ILE A 647 -5.12 33.28 13.29
N GLU A 648 -4.54 34.42 13.65
CA GLU A 648 -4.00 35.41 12.71
C GLU A 648 -2.48 35.48 12.88
N PRO A 649 -1.70 34.81 12.00
CA PRO A 649 -0.24 34.84 12.06
C PRO A 649 0.34 36.22 11.73
N THR A 650 1.34 36.64 12.50
CA THR A 650 2.11 37.87 12.25
C THR A 650 3.30 37.62 11.31
N GLN A 651 3.98 38.70 10.89
CA GLN A 651 5.18 38.60 10.06
C GLN A 651 6.33 37.92 10.82
N GLU A 652 6.40 38.08 12.14
CA GLU A 652 7.39 37.45 13.01
C GLU A 652 7.28 35.92 12.96
N ALA A 653 6.07 35.36 12.95
CA ALA A 653 5.88 33.93 12.77
C ALA A 653 6.40 33.42 11.42
N HIS A 654 6.34 34.24 10.36
CA HIS A 654 6.85 33.84 9.03
C HIS A 654 8.36 33.73 9.04
N SER A 655 9.03 34.62 9.78
CA SER A 655 10.49 34.70 9.87
C SER A 655 11.13 33.47 10.54
N LEU A 656 10.36 32.68 11.28
CA LEU A 656 10.79 31.40 11.84
C LEU A 656 10.88 30.35 10.74
N VAL A 657 11.99 30.29 10.00
CA VAL A 657 12.13 29.35 8.87
C VAL A 657 12.24 27.91 9.40
N PRO A 658 11.38 26.95 8.96
CA PRO A 658 11.55 25.55 9.33
C PRO A 658 12.82 24.97 8.70
N HIS A 659 13.33 23.88 9.27
CA HIS A 659 14.31 23.03 8.58
C HIS A 659 13.73 22.60 7.22
N SER A 660 14.52 22.75 6.15
CA SER A 660 14.06 22.49 4.79
C SER A 660 13.49 21.07 4.65
N GLY A 661 12.22 20.96 4.28
CA GLY A 661 11.56 19.68 3.95
C GLY A 661 10.82 18.98 5.10
N ASP A 662 10.89 19.46 6.35
CA ASP A 662 10.12 18.87 7.46
C ASP A 662 8.81 19.64 7.73
N ALA A 663 7.69 19.05 7.31
CA ALA A 663 6.35 19.60 7.55
C ALA A 663 5.98 19.69 9.05
N PHE A 664 6.62 18.91 9.91
CA PHE A 664 6.46 19.00 11.36
C PHE A 664 7.47 19.94 12.01
N GLY A 665 8.37 20.56 11.25
CA GLY A 665 9.37 21.50 11.77
C GLY A 665 8.78 22.81 12.29
N ARG A 666 7.59 23.21 11.82
CA ARG A 666 6.85 24.39 12.29
C ARG A 666 5.35 24.27 12.02
N PHE A 667 4.52 24.46 13.04
CA PHE A 667 3.06 24.48 12.88
C PHE A 667 2.33 25.14 14.06
N PHE A 668 1.14 25.68 13.77
CA PHE A 668 0.19 26.05 14.83
C PHE A 668 -0.54 24.81 15.33
N ALA A 669 -0.65 24.69 16.66
CA ALA A 669 -1.20 23.53 17.31
C ALA A 669 -2.27 23.90 18.33
N CYS A 670 -3.27 23.02 18.46
CA CYS A 670 -4.09 22.91 19.66
C CYS A 670 -3.50 21.79 20.52
N ARG A 671 -2.90 22.16 21.64
CA ARG A 671 -2.14 21.27 22.52
C ARG A 671 -3.04 20.76 23.64
N PHE A 672 -3.01 19.46 23.86
CA PHE A 672 -3.78 18.78 24.89
C PHE A 672 -2.83 18.07 25.84
N ALA A 673 -2.95 18.31 27.14
CA ALA A 673 -2.15 17.64 28.15
C ALA A 673 -3.02 17.06 29.26
N TRP A 674 -2.66 15.85 29.70
CA TRP A 674 -3.26 15.19 30.84
C TRP A 674 -2.24 15.08 31.98
N ASN A 675 -2.67 14.55 33.13
CA ASN A 675 -1.78 14.41 34.28
C ASN A 675 -0.65 13.41 33.95
N GLU A 676 0.59 13.81 34.20
CA GLU A 676 1.80 13.00 33.94
C GLU A 676 1.81 11.65 34.68
N ASN A 677 1.03 11.54 35.76
CA ASN A 677 0.89 10.31 36.53
C ASN A 677 -0.24 9.39 36.02
N ASP A 678 -1.00 9.82 35.03
CA ASP A 678 -2.09 9.03 34.44
C ASP A 678 -1.51 8.22 33.27
N PHE A 679 -1.62 6.90 33.35
CA PHE A 679 -1.31 6.03 32.22
C PHE A 679 -2.46 6.09 31.23
N CYS A 680 -2.17 6.59 30.02
CA CYS A 680 -3.15 6.76 28.97
C CYS A 680 -2.69 6.10 27.67
N ASP A 681 -3.60 5.33 27.08
CA ASP A 681 -3.45 4.82 25.72
C ASP A 681 -4.06 5.80 24.73
N ILE A 682 -3.38 6.02 23.60
CA ILE A 682 -3.87 6.86 22.51
C ILE A 682 -4.46 5.96 21.44
N PHE A 683 -5.65 6.32 20.98
CA PHE A 683 -6.31 5.67 19.87
C PHE A 683 -6.54 6.65 18.72
N ARG A 684 -6.23 6.21 17.50
CA ARG A 684 -6.46 6.96 16.27
C ARG A 684 -7.50 6.31 15.38
N THR A 685 -8.06 7.10 14.48
CA THR A 685 -9.01 6.64 13.47
C THR A 685 -8.29 6.19 12.20
N ILE A 686 -8.60 4.97 11.78
CA ILE A 686 -8.06 4.29 10.60
C ILE A 686 -9.24 3.67 9.86
N GLN A 687 -9.54 4.13 8.62
CA GLN A 687 -10.68 3.64 7.83
C GLN A 687 -11.97 3.46 8.67
N THR A 688 -12.35 4.48 9.44
CA THR A 688 -13.52 4.48 10.34
C THR A 688 -13.51 3.44 11.47
N GLN A 689 -12.33 2.97 11.87
CA GLN A 689 -12.11 2.15 13.07
C GLN A 689 -11.17 2.86 14.04
N LEU A 690 -11.35 2.65 15.34
CA LEU A 690 -10.53 3.18 16.42
C LEU A 690 -9.46 2.15 16.81
N VAL A 691 -8.20 2.49 16.57
CA VAL A 691 -7.05 1.59 16.73
C VAL A 691 -6.03 2.25 17.67
N GLN A 692 -5.53 1.48 18.64
CA GLN A 692 -4.47 1.93 19.54
C GLN A 692 -3.20 2.27 18.75
N THR A 693 -2.49 3.31 19.15
CA THR A 693 -1.25 3.72 18.49
C THR A 693 -0.22 4.21 19.51
N GLU A 694 1.04 3.87 19.23
CA GLU A 694 2.22 4.35 19.97
C GLU A 694 3.06 5.29 19.09
N ARG A 695 2.50 5.74 17.96
CA ARG A 695 3.22 6.58 17.00
C ARG A 695 3.41 7.98 17.56
N GLN A 696 4.61 8.52 17.37
CA GLN A 696 4.87 9.94 17.66
C GLN A 696 4.13 10.86 16.69
N HIS A 697 4.17 10.56 15.39
CA HIS A 697 3.41 11.27 14.36
C HIS A 697 2.16 10.44 14.02
N ILE A 698 1.01 10.98 14.40
CA ILE A 698 -0.28 10.30 14.33
C ILE A 698 -1.10 10.94 13.22
N PHE A 699 -1.60 10.10 12.32
CA PHE A 699 -2.59 10.47 11.35
C PHE A 699 -3.95 9.90 11.75
N SER A 700 -4.92 10.79 12.00
CA SER A 700 -6.26 10.46 12.47
C SER A 700 -7.32 11.41 11.89
N PRO A 701 -7.97 11.06 10.76
CA PRO A 701 -8.81 11.96 9.99
C PRO A 701 -9.94 12.70 10.71
N ARG A 702 -10.49 12.18 11.82
CA ARG A 702 -11.72 12.73 12.41
C ARG A 702 -11.70 12.88 13.92
N LEU A 703 -11.00 11.98 14.58
CA LEU A 703 -11.10 11.77 16.02
C LEU A 703 -9.80 11.19 16.56
N VAL A 704 -9.34 11.67 17.70
CA VAL A 704 -8.37 10.96 18.54
C VAL A 704 -9.04 10.69 19.89
N ALA A 705 -8.79 9.52 20.48
CA ALA A 705 -9.24 9.21 21.82
C ALA A 705 -8.05 8.95 22.76
N ILE A 706 -8.15 9.44 23.98
CA ILE A 706 -7.19 9.23 25.05
C ILE A 706 -7.92 8.46 26.15
N VAL A 707 -7.46 7.26 26.45
CA VAL A 707 -8.14 6.34 27.38
C VAL A 707 -7.28 6.15 28.63
N SER A 708 -7.80 6.55 29.79
CA SER A 708 -7.11 6.39 31.08
C SER A 708 -7.41 5.04 31.73
N ASP A 709 -6.39 4.42 32.36
CA ASP A 709 -6.42 3.11 33.04
C ASP A 709 -6.63 1.91 32.09
N GLY A 710 -5.56 1.55 31.37
CA GLY A 710 -5.40 0.29 30.64
C GLY A 710 -6.35 0.10 29.46
N ALA A 711 -5.84 -0.36 28.34
CA ALA A 711 -6.62 -0.65 27.16
C ALA A 711 -7.93 -1.39 27.50
N VAL A 712 -9.01 -0.96 26.85
CA VAL A 712 -10.28 -1.70 26.84
C VAL A 712 -10.11 -3.16 26.35
N ILE A 713 -8.92 -3.46 25.80
CA ILE A 713 -8.41 -4.74 25.32
C ILE A 713 -8.05 -5.73 26.46
N ASP A 714 -7.76 -5.30 27.70
CA ASP A 714 -7.20 -6.19 28.74
C ASP A 714 -8.24 -6.75 29.75
N GLN A 715 -9.54 -6.59 29.49
CA GLN A 715 -10.59 -7.10 30.39
C GLN A 715 -10.73 -8.64 30.42
N GLN A 716 -10.00 -9.39 29.58
CA GLN A 716 -9.99 -10.85 29.66
C GLN A 716 -8.93 -11.41 30.64
N SER A 717 -7.99 -10.60 31.12
CA SER A 717 -6.91 -11.05 32.01
C SER A 717 -6.85 -10.24 33.30
N ARG A 718 -7.86 -10.37 34.18
CA ARG A 718 -7.69 -10.29 35.65
C ARG A 718 -8.99 -10.58 36.38
N ASN A 719 -8.98 -11.67 37.15
CA ASN A 719 -9.86 -11.89 38.30
C ASN A 719 -9.58 -10.86 39.41
N GLN A 720 -9.77 -9.57 39.16
CA GLN A 720 -9.75 -8.54 40.20
C GLN A 720 -11.11 -7.86 40.31
N LYS A 721 -11.69 -7.98 41.52
CA LYS A 721 -13.00 -7.51 41.95
C LYS A 721 -13.10 -5.98 42.15
N GLU A 722 -12.23 -5.19 41.54
CA GLU A 722 -12.29 -3.73 41.60
C GLU A 722 -12.29 -3.18 40.17
N SER A 723 -13.47 -2.78 39.68
CA SER A 723 -13.61 -2.12 38.39
C SER A 723 -13.10 -0.68 38.49
N THR A 724 -11.81 -0.45 38.28
CA THR A 724 -11.36 0.87 37.84
C THR A 724 -12.01 1.13 36.48
N ARG A 725 -13.02 2.00 36.47
CA ARG A 725 -13.75 2.35 35.24
C ARG A 725 -12.82 3.13 34.32
N SER A 726 -12.36 2.48 33.25
CA SER A 726 -11.70 3.14 32.12
C SER A 726 -12.59 4.29 31.63
N SER A 727 -11.98 5.44 31.36
CA SER A 727 -12.67 6.64 30.84
C SER A 727 -11.97 7.09 29.57
N SER A 728 -12.78 7.39 28.55
CA SER A 728 -12.32 7.80 27.23
C SER A 728 -12.60 9.29 27.03
N LEU A 729 -11.53 10.06 26.90
CA LEU A 729 -11.59 11.44 26.42
C LEU A 729 -11.49 11.43 24.90
N GLN A 730 -12.45 12.08 24.26
CA GLN A 730 -12.61 12.06 22.80
C GLN A 730 -12.37 13.46 22.25
N ILE A 731 -11.43 13.59 21.33
CA ILE A 731 -11.05 14.82 20.67
C ILE A 731 -11.50 14.72 19.23
N PHE A 732 -12.64 15.32 18.91
CA PHE A 732 -13.17 15.42 17.56
C PHE A 732 -12.40 16.52 16.84
N THR A 733 -11.40 16.11 16.08
CA THR A 733 -10.44 17.01 15.42
C THR A 733 -11.03 17.60 14.15
N GLY A 734 -12.24 17.19 13.76
CA GLY A 734 -12.91 17.68 12.56
C GLY A 734 -12.20 17.17 11.33
N CYS A 735 -11.59 18.09 10.58
CA CYS A 735 -10.86 17.78 9.35
C CYS A 735 -9.35 18.02 9.49
N TYR A 736 -8.81 18.03 10.72
CA TYR A 736 -7.38 18.23 10.99
C TYR A 736 -6.74 16.89 11.37
N PRO A 737 -6.15 16.16 10.41
CA PRO A 737 -5.82 14.76 10.59
C PRO A 737 -4.47 14.50 11.27
N TRP A 738 -3.66 15.53 11.49
CA TRP A 738 -2.28 15.34 11.96
C TRP A 738 -2.14 15.69 13.44
N HIS A 739 -1.47 14.81 14.18
CA HIS A 739 -1.16 15.00 15.58
C HIS A 739 0.29 14.59 15.88
N VAL A 740 0.88 15.23 16.87
CA VAL A 740 2.23 14.92 17.37
C VAL A 740 2.14 14.61 18.85
N GLN A 741 2.54 13.41 19.25
CA GLN A 741 2.75 13.07 20.66
C GLN A 741 4.07 13.72 21.11
N SER A 742 3.97 14.91 21.69
CA SER A 742 5.12 15.75 22.05
C SER A 742 5.76 15.34 23.37
N SER A 743 5.04 14.60 24.22
CA SER A 743 5.56 13.94 25.42
C SER A 743 4.68 12.72 25.76
N SER A 744 5.04 11.96 26.81
CA SER A 744 4.20 10.86 27.32
C SER A 744 2.81 11.30 27.78
N HIS A 745 2.59 12.61 28.00
CA HIS A 745 1.36 13.16 28.55
C HIS A 745 0.82 14.37 27.76
N THR A 746 1.31 14.59 26.54
CA THR A 746 0.92 15.73 25.70
C THR A 746 0.76 15.34 24.24
N LEU A 747 -0.37 15.74 23.66
CA LEU A 747 -0.72 15.56 22.27
C LEU A 747 -0.98 16.93 21.62
N ASP A 748 -0.26 17.24 20.56
CA ASP A 748 -0.46 18.45 19.76
C ASP A 748 -1.28 18.08 18.50
N THR A 749 -2.49 18.63 18.35
CA THR A 749 -3.22 18.58 17.07
C THR A 749 -2.74 19.70 16.17
N VAL A 750 -2.23 19.34 14.99
CA VAL A 750 -1.72 20.27 13.98
C VAL A 750 -2.91 20.98 13.32
N LEU A 751 -3.07 22.27 13.61
CA LEU A 751 -4.12 23.10 13.00
C LEU A 751 -3.72 23.51 11.59
N THR A 752 -2.50 24.03 11.42
CA THR A 752 -1.95 24.37 10.10
C THR A 752 -0.43 24.47 10.15
N THR A 753 0.23 23.98 9.09
CA THR A 753 1.67 24.19 8.82
C THR A 753 1.92 25.50 8.07
N ASP A 754 0.90 26.00 7.37
CA ASP A 754 0.98 27.25 6.63
C ASP A 754 0.80 28.42 7.60
N CYS A 755 1.93 29.08 7.87
CA CYS A 755 2.01 30.21 8.78
C CYS A 755 1.83 31.56 8.09
N THR A 756 1.35 31.63 6.83
CA THR A 756 1.10 32.90 6.12
C THR A 756 0.16 33.84 6.87
N SER A 757 0.19 35.15 6.59
CA SER A 757 -0.51 36.19 7.37
C SER A 757 -2.04 36.20 7.16
N GLN A 758 -2.59 35.16 6.55
CA GLN A 758 -4.04 35.05 6.39
C GLN A 758 -4.64 34.45 7.67
N PRO A 759 -5.68 35.09 8.24
CA PRO A 759 -6.46 34.50 9.32
C PRO A 759 -7.02 33.13 8.93
N LYS A 760 -7.01 32.19 9.87
CA LYS A 760 -7.54 30.84 9.69
C LYS A 760 -8.42 30.43 10.85
N SER A 761 -9.53 29.79 10.52
CA SER A 761 -10.54 29.31 11.47
C SER A 761 -10.52 27.79 11.60
N PHE A 762 -10.66 27.31 12.83
CA PHE A 762 -10.61 25.90 13.18
C PHE A 762 -11.74 25.53 14.13
N HIS A 763 -12.29 24.32 13.97
CA HIS A 763 -13.36 23.80 14.81
C HIS A 763 -13.03 22.40 15.33
N LEU A 764 -13.04 22.25 16.65
CA LEU A 764 -12.83 20.98 17.35
C LEU A 764 -13.96 20.76 18.36
N ALA A 765 -14.15 19.53 18.83
CA ALA A 765 -14.99 19.25 19.98
C ALA A 765 -14.34 18.26 20.95
N LEU A 766 -14.73 18.34 22.22
CA LEU A 766 -14.28 17.46 23.29
C LEU A 766 -15.48 16.78 23.95
N GLY A 767 -15.39 15.47 24.11
CA GLY A 767 -16.36 14.63 24.81
C GLY A 767 -15.69 13.72 25.83
N ILE A 768 -16.47 13.28 26.83
CA ILE A 768 -16.07 12.21 27.74
C ILE A 768 -17.10 11.09 27.64
N ASP A 769 -16.64 9.89 27.34
CA ASP A 769 -17.45 8.67 27.24
C ASP A 769 -18.69 8.82 26.33
N LEU A 770 -18.59 9.61 25.26
CA LEU A 770 -19.67 9.74 24.28
C LEU A 770 -19.87 8.41 23.52
N PRO A 771 -21.13 7.98 23.31
CA PRO A 771 -21.43 6.80 22.52
C PRO A 771 -21.28 7.09 21.01
N HIS A 772 -21.27 6.05 20.17
CA HIS A 772 -21.23 6.17 18.71
C HIS A 772 -20.09 7.08 18.24
N VAL A 773 -18.90 6.93 18.83
CA VAL A 773 -17.81 7.91 18.73
C VAL A 773 -17.34 8.12 17.29
N ILE A 774 -17.31 7.06 16.47
CA ILE A 774 -16.91 7.15 15.07
C ILE A 774 -17.95 7.91 14.24
N ASP A 775 -19.24 7.58 14.38
CA ASP A 775 -20.31 8.28 13.65
C ASP A 775 -20.45 9.74 14.11
N SER A 776 -20.20 10.01 15.39
CA SER A 776 -20.11 11.37 15.92
C SER A 776 -18.94 12.14 15.30
N GLY A 777 -17.78 11.50 15.11
CA GLY A 777 -16.63 12.10 14.43
C GLY A 777 -16.87 12.34 12.94
N ILE A 778 -17.58 11.45 12.26
CA ILE A 778 -18.03 11.66 10.88
C ILE A 778 -18.99 12.85 10.82
N GLY A 779 -20.00 12.91 11.71
CA GLY A 779 -20.94 14.03 11.79
C GLY A 779 -20.26 15.36 12.09
N TRP A 780 -19.26 15.36 12.98
CA TRP A 780 -18.48 16.55 13.30
C TRP A 780 -17.67 17.05 12.11
N ALA A 781 -17.00 16.15 11.38
CA ALA A 781 -16.25 16.50 10.17
C ALA A 781 -17.15 16.91 8.99
N ALA A 782 -18.38 16.41 8.94
CA ALA A 782 -19.33 16.72 7.87
C ALA A 782 -20.00 18.10 8.08
N GLU A 783 -20.58 18.31 9.26
CA GLU A 783 -21.54 19.37 9.54
C GLU A 783 -21.38 19.99 10.94
N GLN A 784 -20.27 19.70 11.64
CA GLN A 784 -20.01 20.15 13.02
C GLN A 784 -21.11 19.73 14.01
N SER A 785 -21.68 18.54 13.81
CA SER A 785 -22.69 17.97 14.68
C SER A 785 -22.20 16.68 15.33
N LEU A 786 -22.26 16.61 16.66
CA LEU A 786 -22.04 15.36 17.41
C LEU A 786 -23.34 14.54 17.56
N GLN A 787 -24.46 15.02 17.02
CA GLN A 787 -25.72 14.28 17.09
C GLN A 787 -25.73 13.19 16.03
N VAL A 788 -25.85 11.94 16.47
CA VAL A 788 -26.04 10.79 15.59
C VAL A 788 -27.55 10.59 15.36
N PRO A 789 -28.03 10.55 14.10
CA PRO A 789 -29.44 10.29 13.81
C PRO A 789 -29.89 8.93 14.38
N PRO A 790 -31.11 8.81 14.92
CA PRO A 790 -31.61 7.54 15.43
C PRO A 790 -31.83 6.54 14.29
N MET A 791 -31.26 5.35 14.43
CA MET A 791 -31.42 4.23 13.50
C MET A 791 -32.62 3.35 13.92
N PRO A 792 -33.45 2.82 12.99
CA PRO A 792 -34.55 1.92 13.34
C PRO A 792 -34.07 0.64 14.02
N LEU A 793 -32.88 0.15 13.63
CA LEU A 793 -32.20 -0.96 14.31
C LEU A 793 -31.41 -0.45 15.51
N LYS A 794 -31.62 -1.08 16.67
CA LYS A 794 -30.85 -0.81 17.90
C LYS A 794 -29.46 -1.45 17.78
N LEU A 795 -28.50 -0.71 17.21
CA LEU A 795 -27.10 -1.11 17.11
C LEU A 795 -26.30 -0.64 18.33
N PRO A 796 -25.36 -1.46 18.86
CA PRO A 796 -24.44 -1.01 19.90
C PRO A 796 -23.57 0.18 19.47
N PRO A 797 -23.08 1.01 20.42
CA PRO A 797 -22.26 2.19 20.14
C PRO A 797 -21.01 1.97 19.28
N ASN A 798 -20.45 0.76 19.28
CA ASN A 798 -19.25 0.39 18.53
C ASN A 798 -19.54 -0.26 17.17
N ILE A 799 -20.81 -0.50 16.82
CA ILE A 799 -21.20 -1.11 15.55
C ILE A 799 -21.72 -0.03 14.61
N ARG A 800 -21.07 0.10 13.44
CA ARG A 800 -21.50 0.98 12.36
C ARG A 800 -22.24 0.18 11.29
N LEU A 801 -23.32 0.75 10.78
CA LEU A 801 -23.95 0.27 9.54
C LEU A 801 -23.22 0.88 8.35
N VAL A 802 -22.50 0.09 7.56
CA VAL A 802 -21.71 0.60 6.43
C VAL A 802 -22.39 0.40 5.08
N PHE A 803 -23.37 -0.50 4.99
CA PHE A 803 -24.17 -0.71 3.78
C PHE A 803 -25.55 -1.28 4.12
N ALA A 804 -26.57 -0.86 3.37
CA ALA A 804 -27.88 -1.48 3.39
C ALA A 804 -28.48 -1.49 1.97
N ALA A 805 -29.10 -2.61 1.58
CA ALA A 805 -29.84 -2.74 0.32
C ALA A 805 -30.98 -3.73 0.42
N THR A 806 -32.07 -3.50 -0.33
CA THR A 806 -33.14 -4.48 -0.49
C THR A 806 -32.69 -5.64 -1.37
N LEU A 807 -33.06 -6.86 -0.98
CA LEU A 807 -32.87 -8.07 -1.77
C LEU A 807 -34.22 -8.49 -2.37
N LYS A 808 -34.21 -8.82 -3.66
CA LYS A 808 -35.32 -9.53 -4.32
C LYS A 808 -34.75 -10.80 -4.89
N ASP A 809 -35.07 -11.93 -4.27
CA ASP A 809 -34.73 -13.25 -4.74
C ASP A 809 -35.99 -13.90 -5.32
N ASP A 810 -35.95 -14.29 -6.60
CA ASP A 810 -37.08 -14.86 -7.32
C ASP A 810 -37.57 -16.20 -6.70
N VAL A 811 -36.75 -16.84 -5.86
CA VAL A 811 -37.02 -18.15 -5.24
C VAL A 811 -37.25 -18.02 -3.72
N LEU A 812 -36.54 -17.11 -3.05
CA LEU A 812 -36.52 -17.02 -1.58
C LEU A 812 -37.33 -15.85 -1.01
N GLY A 813 -37.79 -14.92 -1.85
CA GLY A 813 -38.65 -13.80 -1.48
C GLY A 813 -37.90 -12.49 -1.24
N GLU A 814 -38.55 -11.56 -0.53
CA GLU A 814 -38.02 -10.23 -0.22
C GLU A 814 -37.14 -10.25 1.04
N GLY A 815 -36.02 -9.53 0.99
CA GLY A 815 -35.06 -9.46 2.10
C GLY A 815 -34.32 -8.13 2.19
N ILE A 816 -33.41 -8.06 3.15
CA ILE A 816 -32.49 -6.93 3.33
C ILE A 816 -31.07 -7.43 3.54
N ARG A 817 -30.12 -6.80 2.85
CA ARG A 817 -28.69 -6.98 3.08
C ARG A 817 -28.17 -5.85 3.96
N LEU A 818 -27.51 -6.20 5.06
CA LEU A 818 -26.89 -5.27 5.99
C LEU A 818 -25.40 -5.59 6.09
N ARG A 819 -24.56 -4.56 6.03
CA ARG A 819 -23.14 -4.68 6.36
C ARG A 819 -22.84 -3.89 7.61
N LEU A 820 -22.27 -4.59 8.59
CA LEU A 820 -21.95 -4.06 9.89
C LEU A 820 -20.44 -4.07 10.10
N LEU A 821 -19.91 -3.00 10.67
CA LEU A 821 -18.49 -2.85 10.97
C LEU A 821 -18.31 -2.62 12.47
N GLU A 822 -17.54 -3.48 13.12
CA GLU A 822 -17.05 -3.23 14.47
C GLU A 822 -15.93 -2.18 14.40
N SER A 823 -16.11 -1.09 15.12
CA SER A 823 -15.35 0.14 14.92
C SER A 823 -14.54 0.57 16.13
N CYS A 824 -14.64 -0.10 17.28
CA CYS A 824 -13.96 0.33 18.50
C CYS A 824 -12.99 -0.71 19.07
N GLY A 825 -12.86 -1.87 18.45
CA GLY A 825 -11.98 -2.93 18.93
C GLY A 825 -12.63 -3.87 19.96
N HIS A 826 -13.96 -3.95 19.98
CA HIS A 826 -14.72 -4.72 20.98
C HIS A 826 -15.69 -5.68 20.34
N GLU A 827 -15.62 -6.96 20.73
CA GLU A 827 -16.65 -7.92 20.38
C GLU A 827 -18.03 -7.49 20.91
N SER A 828 -19.09 -7.73 20.14
CA SER A 828 -20.44 -7.32 20.48
C SER A 828 -21.49 -8.30 20.02
N HIS A 829 -22.36 -8.70 20.96
CA HIS A 829 -23.61 -9.38 20.64
C HIS A 829 -24.65 -8.35 20.19
N ILE A 830 -25.23 -8.58 19.01
CA ILE A 830 -26.27 -7.72 18.45
C ILE A 830 -27.59 -8.50 18.32
N LYS A 831 -28.70 -7.79 18.57
CA LYS A 831 -30.05 -8.29 18.34
C LYS A 831 -30.80 -7.35 17.39
N LEU A 832 -30.98 -7.77 16.15
CA LEU A 832 -31.68 -7.04 15.11
C LEU A 832 -33.16 -7.43 15.14
N ASN A 833 -34.07 -6.47 15.23
CA ASN A 833 -35.51 -6.73 15.33
C ASN A 833 -36.23 -6.19 14.09
N PHE A 834 -37.06 -7.02 13.47
CA PHE A 834 -37.78 -6.71 12.23
C PHE A 834 -39.30 -6.75 12.42
N ASN A 835 -40.05 -6.21 11.45
CA ASN A 835 -41.51 -6.22 11.46
C ASN A 835 -42.12 -7.52 10.90
N ARG A 836 -41.33 -8.35 10.21
CA ARG A 836 -41.71 -9.63 9.59
C ARG A 836 -40.93 -10.80 10.18
N GLU A 837 -41.47 -12.01 10.05
CA GLU A 837 -40.73 -13.23 10.45
C GLU A 837 -39.53 -13.45 9.54
N VAL A 838 -38.39 -13.77 10.14
CA VAL A 838 -37.17 -14.10 9.41
C VAL A 838 -37.22 -15.57 9.01
N SER A 839 -37.07 -15.82 7.71
CA SER A 839 -37.02 -17.17 7.13
C SER A 839 -35.65 -17.79 7.35
N HIS A 840 -34.61 -17.09 6.92
CA HIS A 840 -33.22 -17.50 7.04
C HIS A 840 -32.29 -16.28 6.96
N VAL A 841 -31.07 -16.46 7.44
CA VAL A 841 -29.99 -15.46 7.37
C VAL A 841 -28.83 -16.09 6.64
N ARG A 842 -28.21 -15.34 5.71
CA ARG A 842 -26.95 -15.73 5.08
C ARG A 842 -25.81 -14.89 5.64
N GLN A 843 -24.75 -15.55 6.10
CA GLN A 843 -23.52 -14.92 6.58
C GLN A 843 -22.33 -15.72 6.06
N GLY A 844 -21.35 -15.04 5.47
CA GLY A 844 -20.15 -15.72 4.94
C GLY A 844 -20.41 -16.78 3.86
N GLY A 845 -21.58 -16.74 3.20
CA GLY A 845 -22.01 -17.73 2.21
C GLY A 845 -22.79 -18.92 2.78
N GLU A 846 -22.82 -19.09 4.10
CA GLU A 846 -23.61 -20.11 4.80
C GLU A 846 -25.06 -19.63 4.99
N VAL A 847 -26.02 -20.57 5.03
CA VAL A 847 -27.45 -20.29 5.23
C VAL A 847 -27.89 -20.86 6.58
N HIS A 848 -28.44 -20.01 7.43
CA HIS A 848 -28.88 -20.36 8.78
C HIS A 848 -30.41 -20.25 8.86
N GLY A 849 -31.06 -21.34 9.28
CA GLY A 849 -32.52 -21.41 9.45
C GLY A 849 -32.97 -21.14 10.90
N PRO A 850 -34.29 -21.14 11.15
CA PRO A 850 -34.86 -20.93 12.47
C PRO A 850 -34.40 -22.00 13.45
N ARG A 851 -34.24 -21.61 14.72
CA ARG A 851 -33.73 -22.46 15.79
C ARG A 851 -34.48 -23.80 15.89
N SER A 852 -33.78 -24.93 15.72
CA SER A 852 -34.30 -26.26 16.05
C SER A 852 -34.04 -26.58 17.54
N THR A 853 -34.90 -27.35 18.18
CA THR A 853 -34.91 -27.61 19.63
C THR A 853 -33.76 -28.47 20.19
N GLN A 854 -32.63 -28.64 19.48
CA GLN A 854 -31.48 -29.41 19.96
C GLN A 854 -30.20 -28.58 20.12
N ALA A 855 -29.67 -28.64 21.36
CA ALA A 855 -28.33 -28.32 21.87
C ALA A 855 -27.60 -27.03 21.40
N ARG A 856 -27.34 -26.13 22.37
CA ARG A 856 -26.35 -25.05 22.28
C ARG A 856 -24.95 -25.62 21.98
N SER A 857 -24.34 -25.25 20.86
CA SER A 857 -22.88 -25.15 20.77
C SER A 857 -22.50 -23.68 20.92
N THR A 858 -21.90 -23.33 22.05
CA THR A 858 -21.37 -21.98 22.36
C THR A 858 -20.02 -21.73 21.68
N GLN A 859 -19.85 -22.18 20.44
CA GLN A 859 -18.69 -21.90 19.58
C GLN A 859 -19.28 -21.28 18.30
N ASP A 860 -19.47 -19.96 18.33
CA ASP A 860 -18.63 -18.93 17.68
C ASP A 860 -19.03 -18.73 16.20
N ARG A 861 -19.60 -17.55 15.90
CA ARG A 861 -20.02 -16.99 14.59
C ARG A 861 -21.44 -17.22 14.07
N THR A 862 -22.17 -18.26 14.47
CA THR A 862 -23.44 -18.57 13.80
C THR A 862 -24.58 -17.61 14.21
N PRO A 863 -25.27 -16.94 13.26
CA PRO A 863 -26.43 -16.12 13.57
C PRO A 863 -27.61 -17.02 13.99
N GLU A 864 -28.29 -16.65 15.09
CA GLU A 864 -29.49 -17.30 15.58
C GLU A 864 -30.74 -16.52 15.17
N ILE A 865 -31.77 -17.23 14.69
CA ILE A 865 -33.06 -16.63 14.34
C ILE A 865 -34.09 -16.95 15.43
N ASP A 866 -34.70 -15.89 15.98
CA ASP A 866 -35.75 -15.93 16.99
C ASP A 866 -36.99 -15.17 16.50
N GLY A 867 -37.80 -15.86 15.69
CA GLY A 867 -39.03 -15.31 15.10
C GLY A 867 -38.76 -14.12 14.16
N LYS A 868 -38.95 -12.90 14.66
CA LYS A 868 -38.69 -11.64 13.92
C LYS A 868 -37.33 -11.02 14.25
N ALA A 869 -36.50 -11.70 15.04
CA ALA A 869 -35.21 -11.21 15.45
C ALA A 869 -34.07 -12.09 14.93
N VAL A 870 -32.92 -11.44 14.73
CA VAL A 870 -31.65 -12.09 14.43
C VAL A 870 -30.65 -11.70 15.51
N ASP A 871 -30.15 -12.69 16.24
CA ASP A 871 -29.12 -12.56 17.25
C ASP A 871 -27.79 -13.04 16.64
N CYS A 872 -26.75 -12.19 16.62
CA CYS A 872 -25.42 -12.61 16.15
C CYS A 872 -24.29 -11.94 16.91
N LEU A 873 -23.11 -12.55 16.83
CA LEU A 873 -21.86 -12.05 17.42
C LEU A 873 -21.05 -11.37 16.32
N ILE A 874 -20.62 -10.14 16.56
CA ILE A 874 -19.67 -9.43 15.71
C ILE A 874 -18.37 -9.32 16.48
N HIS A 875 -17.30 -9.90 15.95
CA HIS A 875 -15.98 -9.89 16.57
C HIS A 875 -15.29 -8.54 16.44
N ARG A 876 -14.20 -8.40 17.19
CA ARG A 876 -13.32 -7.24 17.16
C ARG A 876 -12.91 -6.90 15.71
N TYR A 877 -13.17 -5.65 15.32
CA TYR A 877 -12.89 -5.10 14.00
C TYR A 877 -13.48 -5.84 12.78
N GLU A 878 -14.44 -6.76 12.99
CA GLU A 878 -15.07 -7.53 11.93
C GLU A 878 -15.93 -6.65 11.02
N MET A 879 -15.93 -6.96 9.72
CA MET A 879 -16.86 -6.40 8.73
C MET A 879 -17.83 -7.46 8.22
N ALA A 880 -18.89 -7.69 8.98
CA ALA A 880 -19.89 -8.73 8.75
C ALA A 880 -20.89 -8.34 7.66
N ASP A 881 -21.23 -9.29 6.78
CA ASP A 881 -22.33 -9.21 5.81
C ASP A 881 -23.47 -10.12 6.24
N LEU A 882 -24.67 -9.56 6.37
CA LEU A 882 -25.87 -10.28 6.77
C LEU A 882 -26.95 -10.09 5.70
N GLU A 883 -27.33 -11.17 5.03
CA GLU A 883 -28.50 -11.19 4.15
C GLU A 883 -29.67 -11.82 4.90
N ILE A 884 -30.65 -10.99 5.28
CA ILE A 884 -31.81 -11.41 6.06
C ILE A 884 -32.99 -11.54 5.10
N ILE A 885 -33.53 -12.75 4.98
CA ILE A 885 -34.68 -13.02 4.11
C ILE A 885 -35.92 -13.25 4.96
N PHE A 886 -37.01 -12.56 4.62
CA PHE A 886 -38.26 -12.64 5.35
C PHE A 886 -39.17 -13.72 4.77
N ARG A 887 -40.05 -14.27 5.60
CA ARG A 887 -41.12 -15.13 5.10
C ARG A 887 -42.07 -14.32 4.21
N GLU A 888 -42.56 -14.93 3.15
CA GLU A 888 -43.64 -14.35 2.36
C GLU A 888 -44.90 -14.26 3.22
N ASP A 889 -45.54 -13.10 3.22
CA ASP A 889 -46.88 -12.96 3.80
C ASP A 889 -47.85 -13.71 2.89
N HIS A 890 -48.19 -14.96 3.23
CA HIS A 890 -49.31 -15.67 2.60
C HIS A 890 -50.63 -15.05 3.08
N HIS A 891 -50.94 -13.87 2.58
CA HIS A 891 -52.27 -13.29 2.62
C HIS A 891 -52.90 -13.41 1.22
N THR A 892 -53.51 -14.58 0.96
CA THR A 892 -54.65 -14.69 0.04
C THR A 892 -55.96 -14.51 0.77
#